data_AF-A0A834VGK0-F1
#
_entry.id   AF-A0A834VGK0-F1
#
_cell.length_a   1.000
_cell.length_b   1.000
_cell.length_c   1.000
_cell.angle_alpha   90.00
_cell.angle_beta   90.00
_cell.angle_gamma   90.00
#
_symmetry.space_group_name_H-M   'P 1'
#
loop_
_entity.id
_entity.type
_entity.pdbx_description
1 polymer ?
#
loop_
_entity_poly.entity_id
_entity_poly.type
_entity_poly.pdbx_seq_one_letter_code
_entity_poly.pdbx_strand_id
1 'polypeptide(L)'
;MGKEKTHINIVVIGHVDSGKSTTTGHLIYKCGGIDKRTIEKFEKEAQDMGKGSFKYAWVLDKLKAERERGITIDITLWKFETPKYYVTVIDAPGHRDFIKNMITGTSQADVAVLIVAAGTGEFEAGISKNGQTREHALLAYTLGVKQLIVGVNKMDTTEPPFSQSRFEEIQKEVSAYVKKIGYNPATVAFVPISGWNGDNMLEPSTNMNWFKGWSIERKGQKMEGKTLLQALDAQEPPTRPTDKPLRLPLQDVYKIGGIGTVPVGRVETGVLKPGMVVTFAPAGITTEVKSVEMHHEALQEAVPGDNVGFNVKNVSVKELRRGYVAGDSKDNPPKGCEEFTAQVIVLNHPGQISNGYTPVLDCHTAHIACKFREIKEKCDRRSGKKLEDMPKSIKSGDAAIIDLAPTKPMCVETFTEFPPLGRFAVRDMRQTVAVGVIKSVKPKEAAGGKRMDPNKFQSASEFVSSLSKKEARDLLMKWRDDNARNSELVREIWQSLNLSSYLGDEKWVVLEQVCLAAMDLQDRPLVESCLERLKDKFPNSGRVKRLRMLAKLELNQRYDDALIKYNELIANDEANSMLHKRKIAILIAAKKTTAAIRALCEYLKSFMNDHEAWIQLAELYIQEQEYSKAAFCVEELILSNPHNHLYHERYAEIQYTINTPESLELARAYFSQAVRLKPTSLRALYGLILTSNHLANSSKNSKNKKYQRLSQWAVQQISMIYKNTIGDNAEQQDLLESIDSTLEELSIAN
;
A
#
# COMPACT_ATOMS: atom_id res chain seq x y z
N MET A 1 -7.20 -43.62 12.17
CA MET A 1 -7.41 -42.24 11.67
C MET A 1 -7.03 -41.29 12.78
N GLY A 2 -5.94 -40.53 12.63
CA GLY A 2 -5.56 -39.53 13.65
C GLY A 2 -6.65 -38.47 13.75
N LYS A 3 -6.98 -38.02 14.98
CA LYS A 3 -7.94 -36.92 15.18
C LYS A 3 -7.44 -35.70 14.39
N GLU A 4 -8.33 -35.09 13.62
CA GLU A 4 -8.07 -33.86 12.87
C GLU A 4 -7.64 -32.76 13.86
N LYS A 5 -6.40 -32.24 13.71
CA LYS A 5 -5.84 -31.24 14.62
C LYS A 5 -6.37 -29.86 14.25
N THR A 6 -6.67 -29.03 15.25
CA THR A 6 -7.13 -27.65 14.99
C THR A 6 -5.96 -26.76 14.55
N HIS A 7 -6.20 -25.85 13.61
CA HIS A 7 -5.18 -24.89 13.18
C HIS A 7 -5.13 -23.66 14.12
N ILE A 8 -3.94 -23.20 14.48
CA ILE A 8 -3.71 -21.95 15.22
C ILE A 8 -2.56 -21.15 14.59
N ASN A 9 -2.69 -19.83 14.63
CA ASN A 9 -1.66 -18.90 14.18
C ASN A 9 -0.93 -18.32 15.40
N ILE A 10 0.40 -18.38 15.41
CA ILE A 10 1.21 -17.77 16.45
C ILE A 10 2.12 -16.69 15.88
N VAL A 11 2.27 -15.59 16.60
CA VAL A 11 3.26 -14.56 16.28
C VAL A 11 4.35 -14.53 17.33
N VAL A 12 5.60 -14.53 16.90
CA VAL A 12 6.76 -14.46 17.79
C VAL A 12 7.26 -13.01 17.83
N ILE A 13 7.22 -12.39 19.00
CA ILE A 13 7.47 -10.98 19.22
C ILE A 13 8.50 -10.77 20.33
N GLY A 14 9.18 -9.63 20.34
CA GLY A 14 10.23 -9.34 21.33
C GLY A 14 11.31 -8.39 20.79
N HIS A 15 12.18 -7.91 21.68
CA HIS A 15 13.23 -6.96 21.34
C HIS A 15 14.19 -7.47 20.25
N VAL A 16 14.90 -6.58 19.57
CA VAL A 16 16.07 -6.94 18.74
C VAL A 16 17.04 -7.76 19.60
N ASP A 17 17.64 -8.79 19.01
CA ASP A 17 18.57 -9.72 19.66
C ASP A 17 18.05 -10.55 20.84
N SER A 18 16.75 -10.50 21.15
CA SER A 18 16.13 -11.38 22.14
C SER A 18 16.13 -12.88 21.76
N GLY A 19 16.52 -13.21 20.52
CA GLY A 19 16.60 -14.59 20.03
C GLY A 19 15.28 -15.17 19.50
N LYS A 20 14.36 -14.32 19.01
CA LYS A 20 13.10 -14.74 18.36
C LYS A 20 13.32 -15.80 17.28
N SER A 21 14.07 -15.44 16.24
CA SER A 21 14.27 -16.30 15.06
C SER A 21 15.04 -17.57 15.39
N THR A 22 15.99 -17.52 16.33
CA THR A 22 16.66 -18.72 16.85
C THR A 22 15.68 -19.65 17.55
N THR A 23 14.85 -19.11 18.44
CA THR A 23 13.83 -19.88 19.19
C THR A 23 12.82 -20.52 18.24
N THR A 24 12.32 -19.74 17.28
CA THR A 24 11.38 -20.18 16.25
C THR A 24 11.99 -21.25 15.34
N GLY A 25 13.19 -21.02 14.81
CA GLY A 25 13.88 -21.98 13.95
C GLY A 25 14.18 -23.29 14.66
N HIS A 26 14.54 -23.24 15.95
CA HIS A 26 14.74 -24.43 16.77
C HIS A 26 13.43 -25.22 16.93
N LEU A 27 12.32 -24.55 17.26
CA LEU A 27 11.00 -25.19 17.35
C LEU A 27 10.63 -25.90 16.05
N ILE A 28 10.77 -25.21 14.91
CA ILE A 28 10.42 -25.77 13.59
C ILE A 28 11.29 -26.99 13.29
N TYR A 29 12.60 -26.92 13.55
CA TYR A 29 13.50 -28.04 13.35
C TYR A 29 13.10 -29.26 14.17
N LYS A 30 12.93 -29.08 15.49
CA LYS A 30 12.67 -30.19 16.40
C LYS A 30 11.27 -30.77 16.25
N CYS A 31 10.29 -29.97 15.83
CA CYS A 31 8.94 -30.45 15.54
C CYS A 31 8.81 -31.05 14.13
N GLY A 32 9.92 -31.27 13.42
CA GLY A 32 9.93 -31.97 12.12
C GLY A 32 9.43 -31.13 10.95
N GLY A 33 9.32 -29.80 11.09
CA GLY A 33 8.90 -28.92 10.01
C GLY A 33 9.94 -28.72 8.91
N ILE A 34 11.20 -29.14 9.14
CA ILE A 34 12.32 -29.03 8.18
C ILE A 34 13.13 -30.32 8.17
N ASP A 35 13.52 -30.75 6.96
CA ASP A 35 14.37 -31.92 6.77
C ASP A 35 15.82 -31.66 7.20
N LYS A 36 16.48 -32.69 7.74
CA LYS A 36 17.86 -32.60 8.25
C LYS A 36 18.86 -32.07 7.21
N ARG A 37 18.70 -32.47 5.94
CA ARG A 37 19.61 -32.09 4.85
C ARG A 37 19.58 -30.59 4.56
N THR A 38 18.38 -29.99 4.61
CA THR A 38 18.20 -28.54 4.47
C THR A 38 18.89 -27.75 5.58
N ILE A 39 18.86 -28.24 6.82
CA ILE A 39 19.53 -27.58 7.93
C ILE A 39 21.05 -27.71 7.84
N GLU A 40 21.58 -28.87 7.47
CA GLU A 40 23.02 -29.05 7.25
C GLU A 40 23.54 -28.10 6.16
N LYS A 41 22.75 -27.87 5.11
CA LYS A 41 23.05 -26.88 4.08
C LYS A 41 23.11 -25.46 4.66
N PHE A 42 22.12 -25.05 5.47
CA PHE A 42 22.12 -23.73 6.08
C PHE A 42 23.23 -23.55 7.11
N GLU A 43 23.58 -24.58 7.88
CA GLU A 43 24.69 -24.54 8.82
C GLU A 43 26.02 -24.31 8.10
N LYS A 44 26.24 -25.00 6.97
CA LYS A 44 27.43 -24.81 6.13
C LYS A 44 27.50 -23.41 5.54
N GLU A 45 26.42 -22.94 4.90
CA GLU A 45 26.36 -21.58 4.36
C GLU A 45 26.63 -20.54 5.48
N ALA A 46 26.19 -20.79 6.73
CA ALA A 46 26.27 -19.84 7.85
C ALA A 46 27.70 -19.68 8.32
N GLN A 47 28.38 -20.81 8.36
CA GLN A 47 29.78 -20.90 8.67
C GLN A 47 30.63 -20.23 7.58
N ASP A 48 30.31 -20.45 6.30
CA ASP A 48 31.00 -19.82 5.16
C ASP A 48 30.89 -18.28 5.18
N MET A 49 29.79 -17.74 5.72
CA MET A 49 29.58 -16.29 5.89
C MET A 49 30.12 -15.74 7.23
N GLY A 50 30.81 -16.54 8.04
CA GLY A 50 31.35 -16.14 9.35
C GLY A 50 30.28 -15.92 10.42
N LYS A 51 29.06 -16.43 10.20
CA LYS A 51 27.87 -16.27 11.06
C LYS A 51 27.32 -17.61 11.54
N GLY A 52 28.21 -18.54 11.91
CA GLY A 52 27.83 -19.90 12.35
C GLY A 52 26.83 -19.93 13.53
N SER A 53 26.77 -18.88 14.36
CA SER A 53 25.79 -18.71 15.44
C SER A 53 24.34 -18.46 14.96
N PHE A 54 24.08 -18.33 13.66
CA PHE A 54 22.76 -18.01 13.10
C PHE A 54 22.04 -19.19 12.44
N LYS A 55 22.53 -20.43 12.59
CA LYS A 55 22.00 -21.61 11.87
C LYS A 55 20.47 -21.79 11.95
N TYR A 56 19.87 -21.52 13.12
CA TYR A 56 18.43 -21.62 13.30
C TYR A 56 17.68 -20.38 12.81
N ALA A 57 18.27 -19.18 12.87
CA ALA A 57 17.66 -17.95 12.37
C ALA A 57 17.55 -17.96 10.82
N TRP A 58 18.53 -18.56 10.15
CA TRP A 58 18.57 -18.68 8.69
C TRP A 58 17.52 -19.56 8.04
N VAL A 59 16.86 -20.40 8.84
CA VAL A 59 15.63 -21.07 8.43
C VAL A 59 14.57 -20.05 8.04
N LEU A 60 14.50 -18.92 8.76
CA LEU A 60 13.48 -17.90 8.62
C LEU A 60 13.96 -16.77 7.70
N ASP A 61 15.22 -16.34 7.83
CA ASP A 61 15.78 -15.23 7.07
C ASP A 61 16.12 -15.64 5.62
N LYS A 62 15.20 -15.37 4.68
CA LYS A 62 15.35 -15.70 3.26
C LYS A 62 15.95 -14.56 2.44
N LEU A 63 15.76 -13.31 2.86
CA LEU A 63 16.24 -12.16 2.10
C LEU A 63 17.75 -12.00 2.29
N LYS A 64 18.47 -11.66 1.20
CA LYS A 64 19.92 -11.40 1.25
C LYS A 64 20.25 -10.32 2.29
N ALA A 65 19.44 -9.26 2.35
CA ALA A 65 19.59 -8.17 3.32
C ALA A 65 19.36 -8.60 4.78
N GLU A 66 18.48 -9.59 5.05
CA GLU A 66 18.29 -10.15 6.40
C GLU A 66 19.53 -10.91 6.84
N ARG A 67 20.06 -11.77 5.97
CA ARG A 67 21.27 -12.57 6.24
C ARG A 67 22.50 -11.71 6.44
N GLU A 68 22.68 -10.66 5.64
CA GLU A 68 23.80 -9.72 5.76
C GLU A 68 23.74 -8.91 7.06
N ARG A 69 22.55 -8.48 7.49
CA ARG A 69 22.38 -7.65 8.70
C ARG A 69 22.19 -8.45 9.98
N GLY A 70 21.80 -9.73 9.89
CA GLY A 70 21.48 -10.57 11.05
C GLY A 70 20.19 -10.18 11.77
N ILE A 71 19.26 -9.53 11.06
CA ILE A 71 17.95 -9.11 11.60
C ILE A 71 16.83 -9.52 10.62
N THR A 72 15.70 -9.96 11.17
CA THR A 72 14.48 -10.22 10.40
C THR A 72 13.87 -8.91 9.91
N ILE A 73 13.55 -8.84 8.61
CA ILE A 73 13.02 -7.64 7.93
C ILE A 73 11.57 -7.88 7.52
N ASP A 74 11.29 -9.03 6.90
CA ASP A 74 9.96 -9.40 6.42
C ASP A 74 9.38 -10.57 7.21
N ILE A 75 8.08 -10.74 7.10
CA ILE A 75 7.36 -11.82 7.79
C ILE A 75 7.60 -13.12 7.03
N THR A 76 7.96 -14.18 7.73
CA THR A 76 7.96 -15.52 7.17
C THR A 76 6.91 -16.39 7.84
N LEU A 77 6.24 -17.20 7.01
CA LEU A 77 5.22 -18.16 7.43
C LEU A 77 5.82 -19.55 7.38
N TRP A 78 5.81 -20.24 8.52
CA TRP A 78 6.26 -21.63 8.64
C TRP A 78 5.25 -22.46 9.39
N LYS A 79 5.24 -23.76 9.15
CA LYS A 79 4.32 -24.69 9.79
C LYS A 79 5.07 -25.72 10.61
N PHE A 80 4.53 -26.06 11.77
CA PHE A 80 4.90 -27.23 12.52
C PHE A 80 3.70 -27.81 13.25
N GLU A 81 3.84 -29.03 13.76
CA GLU A 81 2.77 -29.71 14.47
C GLU A 81 3.09 -29.85 15.96
N THR A 82 2.07 -29.66 16.78
CA THR A 82 2.07 -30.09 18.17
C THR A 82 1.20 -31.35 18.31
N PRO A 83 1.16 -31.99 19.50
CA PRO A 83 0.18 -33.03 19.79
C PRO A 83 -1.27 -32.63 19.50
N LYS A 84 -1.65 -31.37 19.74
CA LYS A 84 -3.04 -30.88 19.63
C LYS A 84 -3.33 -30.04 18.39
N TYR A 85 -2.34 -29.32 17.86
CA TYR A 85 -2.56 -28.26 16.87
C TYR A 85 -1.66 -28.36 15.64
N TYR A 86 -2.18 -27.89 14.51
CA TYR A 86 -1.37 -27.40 13.40
C TYR A 86 -1.02 -25.94 13.68
N VAL A 87 0.27 -25.63 13.78
CA VAL A 87 0.73 -24.29 14.14
C VAL A 87 1.35 -23.62 12.92
N THR A 88 0.78 -22.49 12.51
CA THR A 88 1.45 -21.56 11.60
C THR A 88 2.17 -20.49 12.42
N VAL A 89 3.48 -20.39 12.25
CA VAL A 89 4.34 -19.40 12.90
C VAL A 89 4.54 -18.22 11.99
N ILE A 90 4.37 -17.05 12.57
CA ILE A 90 4.61 -15.75 11.98
C ILE A 90 5.82 -15.17 12.72
N ASP A 91 7.00 -15.23 12.11
CA ASP A 91 8.18 -14.58 12.68
C ASP A 91 8.10 -13.07 12.41
N ALA A 92 7.95 -12.28 13.47
CA ALA A 92 7.79 -10.84 13.35
C ALA A 92 9.12 -10.11 13.58
N PRO A 93 9.43 -9.09 12.76
CA PRO A 93 10.70 -8.39 12.87
C PRO A 93 10.78 -7.64 14.21
N GLY A 94 11.98 -7.67 14.79
CA GLY A 94 12.25 -6.97 16.04
C GLY A 94 12.46 -5.46 15.86
N HIS A 95 12.99 -5.03 14.72
CA HIS A 95 13.51 -3.67 14.54
C HIS A 95 12.41 -2.62 14.34
N ARG A 96 12.63 -1.39 14.84
CA ARG A 96 11.65 -0.29 14.81
C ARG A 96 11.17 0.07 13.40
N ASP A 97 12.09 0.05 12.43
CA ASP A 97 11.78 0.38 11.03
C ASP A 97 10.76 -0.61 10.41
N PHE A 98 10.66 -1.83 10.94
CA PHE A 98 9.84 -2.91 10.39
C PHE A 98 8.58 -3.21 11.20
N ILE A 99 8.20 -2.34 12.15
CA ILE A 99 6.97 -2.49 12.95
C ILE A 99 5.71 -2.61 12.07
N LYS A 100 5.68 -2.02 10.86
CA LYS A 100 4.57 -2.22 9.91
C LYS A 100 4.31 -3.70 9.61
N ASN A 101 5.38 -4.46 9.42
CA ASN A 101 5.33 -5.87 9.09
C ASN A 101 4.89 -6.65 10.35
N MET A 102 5.42 -6.29 11.52
CA MET A 102 4.97 -6.85 12.80
C MET A 102 3.47 -6.65 13.04
N ILE A 103 2.91 -5.48 12.74
CA ILE A 103 1.47 -5.20 12.85
C ILE A 103 0.66 -6.14 11.95
N THR A 104 1.07 -6.28 10.68
CA THR A 104 0.35 -7.10 9.70
C THR A 104 0.45 -8.60 9.98
N GLY A 105 1.52 -9.05 10.64
CA GLY A 105 1.65 -10.43 11.11
C GLY A 105 0.86 -10.69 12.38
N THR A 106 0.89 -9.74 13.31
CA THR A 106 0.21 -9.85 14.61
C THR A 106 -1.31 -9.80 14.46
N SER A 107 -1.85 -9.08 13.46
CA SER A 107 -3.29 -9.07 13.18
C SER A 107 -3.85 -10.44 12.77
N GLN A 108 -3.00 -11.36 12.30
CA GLN A 108 -3.39 -12.71 11.88
C GLN A 108 -3.21 -13.75 12.99
N ALA A 109 -2.64 -13.36 14.13
CA ALA A 109 -2.24 -14.28 15.19
C ALA A 109 -3.35 -14.49 16.22
N ASP A 110 -3.46 -15.73 16.69
CA ASP A 110 -4.37 -16.13 17.76
C ASP A 110 -3.67 -16.10 19.12
N VAL A 111 -2.36 -16.35 19.12
CA VAL A 111 -1.48 -16.36 20.30
C VAL A 111 -0.19 -15.59 19.99
N ALA A 112 0.27 -14.79 20.96
CA ALA A 112 1.57 -14.13 20.91
C ALA A 112 2.56 -14.86 21.80
N VAL A 113 3.77 -15.10 21.30
CA VAL A 113 4.91 -15.58 22.06
C VAL A 113 5.90 -14.43 22.22
N LEU A 114 5.97 -13.86 23.42
CA LEU A 114 6.89 -12.78 23.76
C LEU A 114 8.22 -13.35 24.25
N ILE A 115 9.25 -13.20 23.44
CA ILE A 115 10.62 -13.59 23.76
C ILE A 115 11.33 -12.44 24.46
N VAL A 116 11.83 -12.71 25.66
CA VAL A 116 12.51 -11.75 26.53
C VAL A 116 13.89 -12.30 26.86
N ALA A 117 14.96 -11.57 26.53
CA ALA A 117 16.31 -12.00 26.88
C ALA A 117 16.55 -11.86 28.39
N ALA A 118 17.21 -12.86 28.99
CA ALA A 118 17.56 -12.88 30.40
C ALA A 118 18.93 -12.28 30.73
N GLY A 119 19.78 -12.08 29.71
CA GLY A 119 21.11 -11.50 29.85
C GLY A 119 21.09 -10.13 30.52
N THR A 120 22.11 -9.86 31.34
CA THR A 120 22.29 -8.57 32.00
C THR A 120 22.50 -7.47 30.96
N GLY A 121 21.75 -6.38 31.04
CA GLY A 121 21.75 -5.28 30.08
C GLY A 121 20.79 -5.48 28.91
N GLU A 122 20.62 -6.72 28.42
CA GLU A 122 19.68 -7.01 27.32
C GLU A 122 18.22 -6.89 27.76
N PHE A 123 17.90 -7.41 28.95
CA PHE A 123 16.55 -7.31 29.52
C PHE A 123 16.17 -5.83 29.75
N GLU A 124 17.07 -5.09 30.39
CA GLU A 124 16.88 -3.68 30.74
C GLU A 124 16.73 -2.82 29.47
N ALA A 125 17.51 -3.10 28.42
CA ALA A 125 17.35 -2.45 27.12
C ALA A 125 15.97 -2.74 26.50
N GLY A 126 15.54 -4.00 26.52
CA GLY A 126 14.26 -4.44 25.96
C GLY A 126 13.03 -3.88 26.68
N ILE A 127 13.11 -3.69 28.00
CA ILE A 127 12.01 -3.12 28.81
C ILE A 127 12.14 -1.59 29.02
N SER A 128 13.20 -0.96 28.53
CA SER A 128 13.36 0.50 28.60
C SER A 128 12.21 1.24 27.89
N LYS A 129 12.11 2.57 28.08
CA LYS A 129 11.13 3.41 27.34
C LYS A 129 11.28 3.27 25.82
N ASN A 130 12.50 2.98 25.36
CA ASN A 130 12.84 2.78 23.96
C ASN A 130 12.83 1.30 23.53
N GLY A 131 12.64 0.38 24.47
CA GLY A 131 12.65 -1.05 24.21
C GLY A 131 11.37 -1.51 23.50
N GLN A 132 11.53 -2.50 22.62
CA GLN A 132 10.41 -3.00 21.80
C GLN A 132 9.58 -4.06 22.51
N THR A 133 10.07 -4.69 23.58
CA THR A 133 9.29 -5.68 24.34
C THR A 133 7.97 -5.08 24.81
N ARG A 134 8.03 -3.80 25.22
CA ARG A 134 6.88 -3.02 25.65
C ARG A 134 5.92 -2.70 24.51
N GLU A 135 6.45 -2.16 23.43
CA GLU A 135 5.69 -1.79 22.23
C GLU A 135 5.01 -3.01 21.61
N HIS A 136 5.72 -4.13 21.48
CA HIS A 136 5.21 -5.36 20.88
C HIS A 136 4.07 -6.00 21.67
N ALA A 137 4.21 -6.12 23.00
CA ALA A 137 3.16 -6.69 23.84
C ALA A 137 1.88 -5.85 23.80
N LEU A 138 2.03 -4.53 23.74
CA LEU A 138 0.93 -3.58 23.61
C LEU A 138 0.26 -3.64 22.23
N LEU A 139 1.06 -3.72 21.15
CA LEU A 139 0.55 -3.90 19.79
C LEU A 139 -0.21 -5.22 19.66
N ALA A 140 0.30 -6.33 20.21
CA ALA A 140 -0.39 -7.61 20.22
C ALA A 140 -1.75 -7.55 20.92
N TYR A 141 -1.81 -6.93 22.11
CA TYR A 141 -3.06 -6.77 22.83
C TYR A 141 -4.05 -5.90 22.04
N THR A 142 -3.54 -4.80 21.49
CA THR A 142 -4.30 -3.87 20.66
C THR A 142 -4.85 -4.58 19.45
N LEU A 143 -4.10 -5.44 18.76
CA LEU A 143 -4.54 -6.11 17.54
C LEU A 143 -5.48 -7.29 17.78
N GLY A 144 -5.73 -7.68 19.03
CA GLY A 144 -6.73 -8.70 19.36
C GLY A 144 -6.17 -9.99 19.92
N VAL A 145 -4.85 -10.09 20.03
CA VAL A 145 -4.19 -11.26 20.57
C VAL A 145 -4.35 -11.26 22.10
N LYS A 146 -5.36 -11.98 22.59
CA LYS A 146 -5.65 -12.06 24.04
C LYS A 146 -4.83 -13.12 24.77
N GLN A 147 -4.26 -14.06 24.02
CA GLN A 147 -3.46 -15.17 24.54
C GLN A 147 -1.97 -14.85 24.40
N LEU A 148 -1.25 -14.83 25.52
CA LEU A 148 0.17 -14.48 25.57
C LEU A 148 0.95 -15.57 26.30
N ILE A 149 2.10 -15.93 25.74
CA ILE A 149 3.13 -16.77 26.37
C ILE A 149 4.40 -15.95 26.45
N VAL A 150 5.13 -16.02 27.56
CA VAL A 150 6.41 -15.34 27.74
C VAL A 150 7.53 -16.39 27.81
N GLY A 151 8.41 -16.37 26.82
CA GLY A 151 9.66 -17.15 26.83
C GLY A 151 10.81 -16.30 27.33
N VAL A 152 11.29 -16.58 28.54
CA VAL A 152 12.49 -15.93 29.11
C VAL A 152 13.71 -16.66 28.55
N ASN A 153 14.27 -16.10 27.47
CA ASN A 153 15.29 -16.72 26.64
C ASN A 153 16.71 -16.34 27.08
N LYS A 154 17.71 -17.07 26.57
CA LYS A 154 19.13 -16.93 26.93
C LYS A 154 19.40 -17.18 28.42
N MET A 155 18.68 -18.13 29.02
CA MET A 155 18.94 -18.53 30.41
C MET A 155 20.35 -19.08 30.62
N ASP A 156 20.95 -19.64 29.56
CA ASP A 156 22.35 -20.10 29.55
C ASP A 156 23.38 -18.96 29.72
N THR A 157 22.99 -17.71 29.43
CA THR A 157 23.88 -16.53 29.51
C THR A 157 23.62 -15.68 30.75
N THR A 158 22.79 -16.12 31.70
CA THR A 158 22.63 -15.39 32.96
C THR A 158 23.89 -15.51 33.81
N GLU A 159 24.03 -14.65 34.82
CA GLU A 159 25.14 -14.71 35.77
C GLU A 159 24.61 -14.98 37.18
N PRO A 160 24.80 -16.19 37.74
CA PRO A 160 25.35 -17.40 37.11
C PRO A 160 24.42 -18.00 36.04
N PRO A 161 24.91 -18.89 35.15
CA PRO A 161 24.07 -19.54 34.13
C PRO A 161 22.86 -20.26 34.74
N PHE A 162 21.71 -20.17 34.07
CA PHE A 162 20.43 -20.73 34.49
C PHE A 162 19.94 -20.27 35.87
N SER A 163 20.18 -18.99 36.20
CA SER A 163 19.85 -18.41 37.51
C SER A 163 18.33 -18.29 37.76
N GLN A 164 17.85 -18.89 38.85
CA GLN A 164 16.47 -18.77 39.31
C GLN A 164 16.10 -17.33 39.70
N SER A 165 16.98 -16.64 40.42
CA SER A 165 16.71 -15.29 40.92
C SER A 165 16.50 -14.30 39.77
N ARG A 166 17.29 -14.42 38.71
CA ARG A 166 17.15 -13.60 37.50
C ARG A 166 15.84 -13.88 36.78
N PHE A 167 15.42 -15.13 36.69
CA PHE A 167 14.13 -15.49 36.10
C PHE A 167 12.96 -14.89 36.90
N GLU A 168 12.98 -15.00 38.23
CA GLU A 168 11.93 -14.47 39.11
C GLU A 168 11.83 -12.93 39.05
N GLU A 169 12.97 -12.24 38.97
CA GLU A 169 13.05 -10.80 38.72
C GLU A 169 12.33 -10.41 37.42
N ILE A 170 12.72 -11.04 36.30
CA ILE A 170 12.13 -10.80 34.98
C ILE A 170 10.64 -11.13 34.99
N GLN A 171 10.26 -12.26 35.58
CA GLN A 171 8.86 -12.69 35.70
C GLN A 171 8.03 -11.62 36.42
N LYS A 172 8.52 -11.08 37.54
CA LYS A 172 7.84 -10.06 38.32
C LYS A 172 7.66 -8.76 37.53
N GLU A 173 8.71 -8.28 36.89
CA GLU A 173 8.67 -7.03 36.12
C GLU A 173 7.77 -7.14 34.88
N VAL A 174 7.94 -8.20 34.10
CA VAL A 174 7.14 -8.44 32.90
C VAL A 174 5.67 -8.68 33.29
N SER A 175 5.39 -9.40 34.38
CA SER A 175 4.03 -9.59 34.91
C SER A 175 3.35 -8.26 35.26
N ALA A 176 4.07 -7.36 35.95
CA ALA A 176 3.55 -6.03 36.26
C ALA A 176 3.27 -5.21 34.99
N TYR A 177 4.08 -5.39 33.95
CA TYR A 177 3.93 -4.69 32.68
C TYR A 177 2.76 -5.22 31.84
N VAL A 178 2.64 -6.53 31.65
CA VAL A 178 1.52 -7.12 30.89
C VAL A 178 0.17 -6.85 31.56
N LYS A 179 0.14 -6.78 32.90
CA LYS A 179 -1.02 -6.33 33.68
C LYS A 179 -1.41 -4.87 33.36
N LYS A 180 -0.43 -3.98 33.20
CA LYS A 180 -0.68 -2.57 32.81
C LYS A 180 -1.18 -2.43 31.38
N ILE A 181 -0.80 -3.34 30.48
CA ILE A 181 -1.32 -3.37 29.10
C ILE A 181 -2.80 -3.78 29.10
N GLY A 182 -3.15 -4.81 29.87
CA GLY A 182 -4.52 -5.34 29.95
C GLY A 182 -4.61 -6.87 29.93
N TYR A 183 -3.49 -7.59 29.86
CA TYR A 183 -3.48 -9.04 30.05
C TYR A 183 -3.70 -9.40 31.52
N ASN A 184 -4.30 -10.56 31.77
CA ASN A 184 -4.34 -11.15 33.10
C ASN A 184 -3.08 -12.00 33.31
N PRO A 185 -2.14 -11.63 34.22
CA PRO A 185 -0.91 -12.39 34.42
C PRO A 185 -1.14 -13.86 34.80
N ALA A 186 -2.24 -14.18 35.47
CA ALA A 186 -2.59 -15.57 35.82
C ALA A 186 -2.87 -16.44 34.59
N THR A 187 -3.15 -15.84 33.43
CA THR A 187 -3.44 -16.56 32.18
C THR A 187 -2.21 -16.70 31.26
N VAL A 188 -1.07 -16.14 31.68
CA VAL A 188 0.17 -16.03 30.89
C VAL A 188 1.21 -17.02 31.43
N ALA A 189 1.66 -17.94 30.57
CA ALA A 189 2.71 -18.88 30.94
C ALA A 189 4.08 -18.20 30.81
N PHE A 190 4.91 -18.31 31.86
CA PHE A 190 6.30 -17.86 31.86
C PHE A 190 7.22 -19.08 31.81
N VAL A 191 7.98 -19.22 30.73
CA VAL A 191 8.83 -20.38 30.49
C VAL A 191 10.29 -19.92 30.37
N PRO A 192 11.19 -20.35 31.28
CA PRO A 192 12.63 -20.11 31.12
C PRO A 192 13.16 -21.07 30.05
N ILE A 193 13.78 -20.53 29.00
CA ILE A 193 14.24 -21.30 27.83
C ILE A 193 15.66 -20.91 27.42
N SER A 194 16.31 -21.79 26.66
CA SER A 194 17.42 -21.44 25.79
C SER A 194 17.08 -21.85 24.36
N GLY A 195 16.78 -20.88 23.50
CA GLY A 195 16.50 -21.14 22.10
C GLY A 195 17.71 -21.71 21.34
N TRP A 196 18.93 -21.49 21.85
CA TRP A 196 20.16 -22.03 21.26
C TRP A 196 20.37 -23.50 21.65
N ASN A 197 20.38 -23.79 22.95
CA ASN A 197 20.67 -25.13 23.47
C ASN A 197 19.45 -26.07 23.44
N GLY A 198 18.23 -25.51 23.36
CA GLY A 198 16.98 -26.26 23.34
C GLY A 198 16.34 -26.49 24.72
N ASP A 199 16.91 -25.93 25.79
CA ASP A 199 16.41 -26.08 27.16
C ASP A 199 14.94 -25.62 27.29
N ASN A 200 14.08 -26.47 27.85
CA ASN A 200 12.63 -26.24 28.05
C ASN A 200 11.85 -25.91 26.77
N MET A 201 12.40 -26.17 25.57
CA MET A 201 11.71 -25.91 24.31
C MET A 201 10.66 -27.00 24.04
N LEU A 202 11.11 -28.24 23.92
CA LEU A 202 10.25 -29.43 23.73
C LEU A 202 10.29 -30.35 24.97
N GLU A 203 11.48 -30.51 25.55
CA GLU A 203 11.75 -31.37 26.69
C GLU A 203 12.19 -30.53 27.90
N PRO A 204 11.89 -30.97 29.14
CA PRO A 204 12.37 -30.30 30.35
C PRO A 204 13.90 -30.27 30.41
N SER A 205 14.46 -29.12 30.77
CA SER A 205 15.90 -28.93 30.93
C SER A 205 16.43 -29.61 32.20
N THR A 206 17.58 -30.27 32.08
CA THR A 206 18.36 -30.77 33.23
C THR A 206 19.15 -29.67 33.95
N ASN A 207 19.32 -28.50 33.33
CA ASN A 207 20.08 -27.37 33.87
C ASN A 207 19.22 -26.49 34.81
N MET A 208 17.89 -26.60 34.72
CA MET A 208 16.93 -25.78 35.48
C MET A 208 16.05 -26.62 36.41
N ASN A 209 16.66 -27.46 37.27
CA ASN A 209 15.94 -28.35 38.20
C ASN A 209 15.05 -27.60 39.23
N TRP A 210 15.33 -26.31 39.44
CA TRP A 210 14.52 -25.42 40.26
C TRP A 210 13.18 -25.07 39.60
N PHE A 211 13.09 -25.07 38.27
CA PHE A 211 11.86 -24.76 37.55
C PHE A 211 10.89 -25.95 37.61
N LYS A 212 9.86 -25.85 38.45
CA LYS A 212 8.86 -26.92 38.62
C LYS A 212 7.82 -26.96 37.51
N GLY A 213 7.70 -25.87 36.76
CA GLY A 213 6.75 -25.70 35.68
C GLY A 213 6.08 -24.33 35.73
N TRP A 214 5.46 -23.95 34.63
CA TRP A 214 4.51 -22.84 34.58
C TRP A 214 3.12 -23.34 34.96
N SER A 215 2.30 -22.44 35.49
CA SER A 215 0.90 -22.67 35.83
C SER A 215 0.08 -21.50 35.31
N ILE A 216 -1.01 -21.79 34.60
CA ILE A 216 -1.98 -20.79 34.16
C ILE A 216 -3.38 -21.16 34.62
N GLU A 217 -4.20 -20.15 34.92
CA GLU A 217 -5.59 -20.29 35.29
C GLU A 217 -6.47 -19.58 34.26
N ARG A 218 -7.38 -20.33 33.63
CA ARG A 218 -8.31 -19.80 32.62
C ARG A 218 -9.69 -20.36 32.85
N LYS A 219 -10.69 -19.48 32.98
CA LYS A 219 -12.11 -19.86 33.18
C LYS A 219 -12.31 -20.90 34.30
N GLY A 220 -11.51 -20.82 35.38
CA GLY A 220 -11.55 -21.75 36.51
C GLY A 220 -10.82 -23.09 36.30
N GLN A 221 -10.19 -23.31 35.15
CA GLN A 221 -9.32 -24.47 34.90
C GLN A 221 -7.85 -24.09 35.09
N LYS A 222 -7.16 -24.86 35.92
CA LYS A 222 -5.71 -24.75 36.13
C LYS A 222 -4.99 -25.70 35.17
N MET A 223 -4.07 -25.17 34.38
CA MET A 223 -3.20 -25.94 33.48
C MET A 223 -1.75 -25.73 33.88
N GLU A 224 -0.97 -26.80 33.86
CA GLU A 224 0.44 -26.79 34.25
C GLU A 224 1.28 -27.49 33.18
N GLY A 225 2.53 -27.06 33.05
CA GLY A 225 3.50 -27.68 32.15
C GLY A 225 4.91 -27.16 32.40
N LYS A 226 5.88 -27.70 31.68
CA LYS A 226 7.31 -27.38 31.87
C LYS A 226 7.97 -26.77 30.64
N THR A 227 7.41 -27.00 29.45
CA THR A 227 8.07 -26.61 28.20
C THR A 227 7.28 -25.58 27.42
N LEU A 228 7.94 -24.91 26.48
CA LEU A 228 7.33 -23.94 25.58
C LEU A 228 6.29 -24.62 24.66
N LEU A 229 6.59 -25.83 24.18
CA LEU A 229 5.65 -26.62 23.39
C LEU A 229 4.35 -26.94 24.18
N GLN A 230 4.49 -27.33 25.45
CA GLN A 230 3.33 -27.57 26.31
C GLN A 230 2.54 -26.28 26.56
N ALA A 231 3.21 -25.13 26.67
CA ALA A 231 2.54 -23.84 26.84
C ALA A 231 1.71 -23.47 25.59
N LEU A 232 2.18 -23.83 24.39
CA LEU A 232 1.44 -23.67 23.14
C LEU A 232 0.21 -24.60 23.10
N ASP A 233 0.35 -25.86 23.51
CA ASP A 233 -0.76 -26.83 23.57
C ASP A 233 -1.86 -26.45 24.57
N ALA A 234 -1.48 -25.76 25.65
CA ALA A 234 -2.41 -25.25 26.66
C ALA A 234 -3.22 -24.03 26.20
N GLN A 235 -2.97 -23.49 25.00
CA GLN A 235 -3.77 -22.38 24.46
C GLN A 235 -5.14 -22.88 24.00
N GLU A 236 -6.15 -22.01 24.08
CA GLU A 236 -7.48 -22.29 23.56
C GLU A 236 -7.52 -21.95 22.07
N PRO A 237 -8.21 -22.76 21.24
CA PRO A 237 -8.43 -22.40 19.86
C PRO A 237 -9.30 -21.13 19.79
N PRO A 238 -9.06 -20.23 18.83
CA PRO A 238 -9.88 -19.03 18.67
C PRO A 238 -11.33 -19.41 18.34
N THR A 239 -12.30 -18.69 18.88
CA THR A 239 -13.69 -18.80 18.44
C THR A 239 -13.80 -18.20 17.04
N ARG A 240 -13.98 -19.04 16.03
CA ARG A 240 -14.08 -18.62 14.62
C ARG A 240 -15.49 -18.07 14.36
N PRO A 241 -15.65 -16.78 14.01
CA PRO A 241 -16.97 -16.15 13.84
C PRO A 241 -17.58 -16.49 12.47
N THR A 242 -18.00 -17.74 12.28
CA THR A 242 -18.63 -18.24 11.04
C THR A 242 -20.01 -17.62 10.79
N ASP A 243 -20.73 -17.29 11.86
CA ASP A 243 -22.11 -16.79 11.78
C ASP A 243 -22.20 -15.28 11.50
N LYS A 244 -21.05 -14.59 11.47
CA LYS A 244 -21.00 -13.16 11.13
C LYS A 244 -20.90 -12.99 9.61
N PRO A 245 -21.31 -11.83 9.06
CA PRO A 245 -21.12 -11.54 7.64
C PRO A 245 -19.66 -11.65 7.20
N LEU A 246 -19.43 -11.98 5.94
CA LEU A 246 -18.09 -12.17 5.39
C LEU A 246 -17.27 -10.87 5.44
N ARG A 247 -16.07 -10.93 6.03
CA ARG A 247 -15.03 -9.90 5.91
C ARG A 247 -13.69 -10.57 5.64
N LEU A 248 -13.10 -10.23 4.49
CA LEU A 248 -11.81 -10.75 4.04
C LEU A 248 -10.94 -9.58 3.56
N PRO A 249 -10.09 -9.02 4.42
CA PRO A 249 -9.11 -8.00 4.04
C PRO A 249 -8.06 -8.56 3.09
N LEU A 250 -7.84 -7.87 1.97
CA LEU A 250 -6.89 -8.27 0.94
C LEU A 250 -5.46 -7.95 1.37
N GLN A 251 -4.63 -8.97 1.44
CA GLN A 251 -3.20 -8.84 1.67
C GLN A 251 -2.49 -8.51 0.35
N ASP A 252 -2.80 -9.25 -0.71
CA ASP A 252 -2.22 -9.08 -2.04
C ASP A 252 -3.22 -9.43 -3.14
N VAL A 253 -2.93 -9.02 -4.37
CA VAL A 253 -3.75 -9.32 -5.55
C VAL A 253 -2.84 -9.72 -6.71
N TYR A 254 -3.00 -10.94 -7.20
CA TYR A 254 -2.18 -11.50 -8.27
C TYR A 254 -2.96 -11.59 -9.58
N LYS A 255 -2.22 -11.50 -10.70
CA LYS A 255 -2.72 -11.87 -12.03
C LYS A 255 -2.09 -13.21 -12.39
N ILE A 256 -2.89 -14.28 -12.43
CA ILE A 256 -2.42 -15.61 -12.80
C ILE A 256 -2.84 -15.90 -14.24
N GLY A 257 -1.88 -16.22 -15.11
CA GLY A 257 -2.13 -16.55 -16.51
C GLY A 257 -3.08 -17.74 -16.63
N GLY A 258 -4.12 -17.61 -17.46
CA GLY A 258 -5.16 -18.64 -17.64
C GLY A 258 -6.27 -18.66 -16.57
N ILE A 259 -6.05 -18.09 -15.38
CA ILE A 259 -7.02 -18.07 -14.28
C ILE A 259 -7.72 -16.70 -14.16
N GLY A 260 -6.94 -15.61 -14.23
CA GLY A 260 -7.44 -14.25 -14.08
C GLY A 260 -6.90 -13.55 -12.83
N THR A 261 -7.76 -12.80 -12.16
CA THR A 261 -7.42 -12.01 -10.97
C THR A 261 -7.67 -12.84 -9.71
N VAL A 262 -6.65 -13.01 -8.89
CA VAL A 262 -6.71 -13.80 -7.65
C VAL A 262 -6.28 -12.92 -6.48
N PRO A 263 -7.23 -12.33 -5.74
CA PRO A 263 -6.98 -11.73 -4.45
C PRO A 263 -6.62 -12.79 -3.41
N VAL A 264 -5.73 -12.43 -2.50
CA VAL A 264 -5.28 -13.28 -1.39
C VAL A 264 -5.49 -12.54 -0.08
N GLY A 265 -6.02 -13.24 0.92
CA GLY A 265 -6.19 -12.70 2.26
C GLY A 265 -6.71 -13.74 3.24
N ARG A 266 -6.81 -13.31 4.50
CA ARG A 266 -7.35 -14.11 5.60
C ARG A 266 -8.84 -13.85 5.74
N VAL A 267 -9.63 -14.91 5.84
CA VAL A 267 -11.05 -14.77 6.22
C VAL A 267 -11.09 -14.36 7.70
N GLU A 268 -11.60 -13.17 8.02
CA GLU A 268 -11.68 -12.69 9.41
C GLU A 268 -13.03 -13.03 10.06
N THR A 269 -14.11 -12.92 9.28
CA THR A 269 -15.47 -13.29 9.69
C THR A 269 -16.24 -13.89 8.52
N GLY A 270 -17.25 -14.70 8.82
CA GLY A 270 -18.12 -15.34 7.82
C GLY A 270 -17.43 -16.46 7.04
N VAL A 271 -18.09 -16.90 5.97
CA VAL A 271 -17.62 -18.01 5.13
C VAL A 271 -17.56 -17.54 3.68
N LEU A 272 -16.51 -17.93 2.97
CA LEU A 272 -16.33 -17.70 1.54
C LEU A 272 -16.51 -19.02 0.79
N LYS A 273 -17.37 -19.06 -0.23
CA LYS A 273 -17.61 -20.23 -1.07
C LYS A 273 -17.47 -19.88 -2.55
N PRO A 274 -16.99 -20.80 -3.40
CA PRO A 274 -17.16 -20.68 -4.84
C PRO A 274 -18.63 -20.44 -5.21
N GLY A 275 -18.87 -19.56 -6.20
CA GLY A 275 -20.20 -19.14 -6.64
C GLY A 275 -20.80 -17.97 -5.84
N MET A 276 -20.20 -17.57 -4.71
CA MET A 276 -20.66 -16.38 -3.98
C MET A 276 -20.40 -15.11 -4.77
N VAL A 277 -21.32 -14.14 -4.65
CA VAL A 277 -21.14 -12.80 -5.21
C VAL A 277 -20.62 -11.90 -4.09
N VAL A 278 -19.40 -11.40 -4.25
CA VAL A 278 -18.69 -10.58 -3.26
C VAL A 278 -18.56 -9.14 -3.72
N THR A 279 -18.61 -8.22 -2.75
CA THR A 279 -18.36 -6.79 -2.95
C THR A 279 -17.03 -6.39 -2.29
N PHE A 280 -16.22 -5.62 -3.02
CA PHE A 280 -14.94 -5.10 -2.55
C PHE A 280 -15.05 -3.63 -2.14
N ALA A 281 -14.89 -3.37 -0.85
CA ALA A 281 -14.78 -2.02 -0.30
C ALA A 281 -13.32 -1.55 -0.25
N PRO A 282 -13.03 -0.24 -0.37
CA PRO A 282 -13.97 0.87 -0.52
C PRO A 282 -14.44 1.12 -1.97
N ALA A 283 -14.01 0.31 -2.94
CA ALA A 283 -14.29 0.55 -4.37
C ALA A 283 -15.76 0.27 -4.79
N GLY A 284 -16.50 -0.53 -4.03
CA GLY A 284 -17.88 -0.91 -4.35
C GLY A 284 -18.01 -1.87 -5.53
N ILE A 285 -16.92 -2.55 -5.91
CA ILE A 285 -16.91 -3.47 -7.06
C ILE A 285 -17.51 -4.79 -6.64
N THR A 286 -18.49 -5.30 -7.39
CA THR A 286 -19.17 -6.56 -7.08
C THR A 286 -18.91 -7.59 -8.18
N THR A 287 -18.57 -8.82 -7.80
CA THR A 287 -18.25 -9.90 -8.74
C THR A 287 -18.47 -11.28 -8.12
N GLU A 288 -18.53 -12.30 -8.97
CA GLU A 288 -18.67 -13.70 -8.57
C GLU A 288 -17.30 -14.36 -8.34
N VAL A 289 -17.19 -15.12 -7.25
CA VAL A 289 -16.03 -15.96 -6.90
C VAL A 289 -16.12 -17.26 -7.68
N LYS A 290 -15.08 -17.64 -8.42
CA LYS A 290 -15.07 -18.87 -9.24
C LYS A 290 -14.48 -20.07 -8.53
N SER A 291 -13.38 -19.87 -7.82
CA SER A 291 -12.71 -20.90 -7.06
C SER A 291 -12.09 -20.27 -5.83
N VAL A 292 -11.89 -21.09 -4.80
CA VAL A 292 -11.18 -20.73 -3.58
C VAL A 292 -10.12 -21.79 -3.36
N GLU A 293 -8.89 -21.38 -3.08
CA GLU A 293 -7.74 -22.26 -2.93
C GLU A 293 -6.94 -21.88 -1.69
N MET A 294 -6.40 -22.89 -1.01
CA MET A 294 -5.46 -22.75 0.09
C MET A 294 -4.30 -23.73 -0.14
N HIS A 295 -3.06 -23.24 -0.16
CA HIS A 295 -1.88 -24.08 -0.41
C HIS A 295 -1.94 -24.92 -1.70
N HIS A 296 -2.54 -24.39 -2.77
CA HIS A 296 -2.75 -25.06 -4.06
C HIS A 296 -3.77 -26.21 -4.05
N GLU A 297 -4.58 -26.31 -2.99
CA GLU A 297 -5.71 -27.22 -2.93
C GLU A 297 -7.02 -26.43 -3.02
N ALA A 298 -7.96 -26.92 -3.83
CA ALA A 298 -9.26 -26.29 -3.99
C ALA A 298 -10.15 -26.56 -2.76
N LEU A 299 -10.80 -25.51 -2.27
CA LEU A 299 -11.70 -25.57 -1.12
C LEU A 299 -13.17 -25.41 -1.56
N GLN A 300 -14.06 -26.18 -0.94
CA GLN A 300 -15.51 -26.01 -1.11
C GLN A 300 -16.04 -24.80 -0.33
N GLU A 301 -15.40 -24.51 0.80
CA GLU A 301 -15.65 -23.33 1.61
C GLU A 301 -14.37 -22.95 2.36
N ALA A 302 -14.19 -21.66 2.62
CA ALA A 302 -13.14 -21.12 3.46
C ALA A 302 -13.77 -20.43 4.66
N VAL A 303 -13.29 -20.77 5.85
CA VAL A 303 -13.83 -20.34 7.14
C VAL A 303 -12.89 -19.34 7.82
N PRO A 304 -13.35 -18.62 8.87
CA PRO A 304 -12.51 -17.62 9.52
C PRO A 304 -11.20 -18.21 10.02
N GLY A 305 -10.09 -17.58 9.67
CA GLY A 305 -8.72 -17.98 9.98
C GLY A 305 -7.95 -18.60 8.81
N ASP A 306 -8.65 -19.02 7.75
CA ASP A 306 -8.02 -19.56 6.54
C ASP A 306 -7.39 -18.44 5.71
N ASN A 307 -6.16 -18.68 5.25
CA ASN A 307 -5.46 -17.82 4.31
C ASN A 307 -5.68 -18.36 2.89
N VAL A 308 -6.52 -17.68 2.12
CA VAL A 308 -7.00 -18.20 0.83
C VAL A 308 -6.69 -17.26 -0.31
N GLY A 309 -6.40 -17.84 -1.47
CA GLY A 309 -6.49 -17.17 -2.76
C GLY A 309 -7.81 -17.54 -3.42
N PHE A 310 -8.54 -16.58 -3.98
CA PHE A 310 -9.82 -16.87 -4.63
C PHE A 310 -9.89 -16.18 -5.99
N ASN A 311 -10.38 -16.90 -7.01
CA ASN A 311 -10.49 -16.34 -8.35
C ASN A 311 -11.77 -15.52 -8.51
N VAL A 312 -11.69 -14.33 -9.11
CA VAL A 312 -12.83 -13.48 -9.40
C VAL A 312 -12.92 -13.10 -10.88
N LYS A 313 -14.14 -13.06 -11.42
CA LYS A 313 -14.36 -12.69 -12.83
C LYS A 313 -14.41 -11.19 -13.04
N ASN A 314 -14.05 -10.75 -14.25
CA ASN A 314 -14.31 -9.39 -14.75
C ASN A 314 -13.81 -8.24 -13.87
N VAL A 315 -12.85 -8.51 -12.98
CA VAL A 315 -12.18 -7.49 -12.16
C VAL A 315 -10.71 -7.50 -12.50
N SER A 316 -10.17 -6.34 -12.82
CA SER A 316 -8.74 -6.17 -13.10
C SER A 316 -7.94 -6.06 -11.80
N VAL A 317 -6.73 -6.61 -11.79
CA VAL A 317 -5.77 -6.44 -10.67
C VAL A 317 -5.51 -4.96 -10.33
N LYS A 318 -5.70 -4.03 -11.28
CA LYS A 318 -5.52 -2.59 -11.02
C LYS A 318 -6.64 -1.97 -10.16
N GLU A 319 -7.79 -2.63 -10.10
CA GLU A 319 -9.00 -2.16 -9.41
C GLU A 319 -9.07 -2.61 -7.95
N LEU A 320 -8.33 -3.66 -7.60
CA LEU A 320 -8.19 -4.17 -6.24
C LEU A 320 -6.79 -3.89 -5.73
N ARG A 321 -6.65 -3.61 -4.44
CA ARG A 321 -5.37 -3.32 -3.80
C ARG A 321 -5.35 -3.89 -2.39
N ARG A 322 -4.15 -4.08 -1.86
CA ARG A 322 -3.94 -4.35 -0.44
C ARG A 322 -4.69 -3.33 0.43
N GLY A 323 -5.33 -3.79 1.49
CA GLY A 323 -6.16 -2.96 2.37
C GLY A 323 -7.62 -2.83 1.94
N TYR A 324 -8.02 -3.39 0.78
CA TYR A 324 -9.43 -3.50 0.43
C TYR A 324 -10.06 -4.67 1.19
N VAL A 325 -11.37 -4.66 1.35
CA VAL A 325 -12.10 -5.68 2.10
C VAL A 325 -13.15 -6.29 1.21
N ALA A 326 -13.10 -7.61 1.02
CA ALA A 326 -14.16 -8.36 0.38
C ALA A 326 -15.22 -8.79 1.41
N GLY A 327 -16.48 -8.79 1.02
CA GLY A 327 -17.57 -9.37 1.81
C GLY A 327 -18.72 -9.80 0.91
N ASP A 328 -19.70 -10.50 1.47
CA ASP A 328 -20.86 -10.96 0.71
C ASP A 328 -21.70 -9.76 0.26
N SER A 329 -21.99 -9.69 -1.04
CA SER A 329 -22.84 -8.65 -1.60
C SER A 329 -24.28 -8.69 -1.09
N LYS A 330 -24.77 -9.86 -0.65
CA LYS A 330 -26.15 -10.09 -0.23
C LYS A 330 -26.34 -9.99 1.28
N ASP A 331 -25.29 -10.15 2.06
CA ASP A 331 -25.33 -10.13 3.52
C ASP A 331 -24.33 -9.11 4.08
N ASN A 332 -24.84 -7.93 4.43
CA ASN A 332 -24.10 -6.80 5.00
C ASN A 332 -22.75 -6.53 4.28
N PRO A 333 -22.75 -6.07 3.02
CA PRO A 333 -21.51 -5.82 2.28
C PRO A 333 -20.65 -4.73 2.93
N PRO A 334 -19.31 -4.87 2.92
CA PRO A 334 -18.42 -3.85 3.44
C PRO A 334 -18.55 -2.55 2.63
N LYS A 335 -18.31 -1.41 3.28
CA LYS A 335 -18.44 -0.07 2.67
C LYS A 335 -17.20 0.78 2.94
N GLY A 336 -16.92 1.71 2.05
CA GLY A 336 -15.93 2.75 2.33
C GLY A 336 -16.39 3.63 3.50
N CYS A 337 -15.46 4.12 4.32
CA CYS A 337 -15.75 5.13 5.33
C CYS A 337 -15.43 6.53 4.80
N GLU A 338 -16.28 7.49 5.14
CA GLU A 338 -15.98 8.91 4.97
C GLU A 338 -15.26 9.43 6.20
N GLU A 339 -15.79 9.11 7.37
CA GLU A 339 -15.28 9.49 8.68
C GLU A 339 -15.58 8.38 9.69
N PHE A 340 -14.80 8.28 10.76
CA PHE A 340 -15.06 7.35 11.85
C PHE A 340 -14.63 7.93 13.19
N THR A 341 -15.39 7.61 14.22
CA THR A 341 -15.08 8.00 15.60
C THR A 341 -14.40 6.83 16.28
N ALA A 342 -13.25 7.10 16.91
CA ALA A 342 -12.48 6.10 17.61
C ALA A 342 -12.03 6.57 18.99
N GLN A 343 -11.91 5.61 19.91
CA GLN A 343 -11.21 5.82 21.17
C GLN A 343 -9.73 5.54 20.95
N VAL A 344 -8.90 6.57 21.10
CA VAL A 344 -7.46 6.54 20.85
C VAL A 344 -6.71 6.72 22.17
N ILE A 345 -5.70 5.87 22.42
CA ILE A 345 -4.80 5.96 23.57
C ILE A 345 -3.43 6.36 23.05
N VAL A 346 -2.94 7.52 23.48
CA VAL A 346 -1.62 8.04 23.10
C VAL A 346 -0.56 7.34 23.94
N LEU A 347 0.46 6.81 23.27
CA LEU A 347 1.50 5.99 23.88
C LEU A 347 2.76 6.81 24.15
N ASN A 348 3.54 7.05 23.10
CA ASN A 348 4.82 7.73 23.19
C ASN A 348 4.94 8.69 22.00
N HIS A 349 4.43 9.90 22.21
CA HIS A 349 4.53 11.02 21.28
C HIS A 349 5.41 12.12 21.92
N PRO A 350 6.39 12.68 21.18
CA PRO A 350 7.36 13.63 21.74
C PRO A 350 6.77 15.02 22.03
N GLY A 351 5.68 15.37 21.36
CA GLY A 351 4.95 16.62 21.56
C GLY A 351 3.50 16.41 21.98
N GLN A 352 2.64 17.33 21.57
CA GLN A 352 1.19 17.23 21.76
C GLN A 352 0.51 16.96 20.42
N ILE A 353 -0.61 16.24 20.45
CA ILE A 353 -1.46 15.97 19.30
C ILE A 353 -2.66 16.91 19.37
N SER A 354 -2.91 17.65 18.31
CA SER A 354 -4.01 18.60 18.19
C SER A 354 -4.84 18.32 16.94
N ASN A 355 -6.02 18.95 16.83
CA ASN A 355 -6.85 18.88 15.62
C ASN A 355 -6.03 19.25 14.37
N GLY A 356 -6.16 18.44 13.31
CA GLY A 356 -5.40 18.56 12.06
C GLY A 356 -4.19 17.63 11.96
N TYR A 357 -3.76 16.99 13.06
CA TYR A 357 -2.69 15.99 13.03
C TYR A 357 -3.03 14.84 12.06
N THR A 358 -2.12 14.49 11.15
CA THR A 358 -2.41 13.53 10.05
C THR A 358 -1.37 12.41 10.00
N PRO A 359 -1.35 11.51 10.99
CA PRO A 359 -0.47 10.34 11.03
C PRO A 359 -0.96 9.23 10.10
N VAL A 360 -0.14 8.19 9.93
CA VAL A 360 -0.54 6.97 9.22
C VAL A 360 -1.23 6.00 10.16
N LEU A 361 -2.38 5.46 9.75
CA LEU A 361 -3.10 4.41 10.45
C LEU A 361 -2.88 3.07 9.76
N ASP A 362 -2.44 2.11 10.56
CA ASP A 362 -2.42 0.69 10.23
C ASP A 362 -3.68 0.04 10.80
N CYS A 363 -4.59 -0.38 9.93
CA CYS A 363 -5.84 -1.07 10.31
C CYS A 363 -5.99 -2.29 9.41
N HIS A 364 -6.16 -3.49 9.97
CA HIS A 364 -6.14 -4.77 9.24
C HIS A 364 -4.92 -4.88 8.29
N THR A 365 -5.14 -4.82 6.98
CA THR A 365 -4.13 -4.80 5.91
C THR A 365 -3.95 -3.41 5.28
N ALA A 366 -4.79 -2.43 5.63
CA ALA A 366 -4.75 -1.07 5.15
C ALA A 366 -3.71 -0.21 5.89
N HIS A 367 -3.03 0.64 5.13
CA HIS A 367 -2.02 1.58 5.58
C HIS A 367 -2.31 2.96 4.96
N ILE A 368 -3.08 3.79 5.67
CA ILE A 368 -3.65 5.04 5.14
C ILE A 368 -3.46 6.18 6.14
N ALA A 369 -3.02 7.35 5.65
CA ALA A 369 -2.96 8.55 6.47
C ALA A 369 -4.37 9.05 6.81
N CYS A 370 -4.63 9.33 8.09
CA CYS A 370 -5.93 9.81 8.56
C CYS A 370 -5.76 11.08 9.37
N LYS A 371 -6.56 12.10 9.05
CA LYS A 371 -6.58 13.38 9.74
C LYS A 371 -7.41 13.26 11.01
N PHE A 372 -6.84 13.67 12.14
CA PHE A 372 -7.51 13.85 13.42
C PHE A 372 -8.35 15.12 13.28
N ARG A 373 -9.60 14.97 12.85
CA ARG A 373 -10.46 16.10 12.52
C ARG A 373 -10.82 16.89 13.76
N GLU A 374 -11.29 16.17 14.77
CA GLU A 374 -11.78 16.75 16.01
C GLU A 374 -11.56 15.78 17.18
N ILE A 375 -10.85 16.24 18.20
CA ILE A 375 -10.75 15.56 19.49
C ILE A 375 -11.98 15.95 20.31
N LYS A 376 -12.95 15.04 20.40
CA LYS A 376 -14.24 15.29 21.06
C LYS A 376 -14.11 15.30 22.57
N GLU A 377 -13.43 14.30 23.14
CA GLU A 377 -13.41 14.11 24.58
C GLU A 377 -12.08 13.51 25.01
N LYS A 378 -11.59 13.92 26.18
CA LYS A 378 -10.55 13.20 26.91
C LYS A 378 -11.21 12.24 27.89
N CYS A 379 -10.72 11.02 27.96
CA CYS A 379 -11.26 9.97 28.81
C CYS A 379 -10.18 9.36 29.71
N ASP A 380 -10.59 8.82 30.84
CA ASP A 380 -9.74 7.97 31.66
C ASP A 380 -9.46 6.64 30.94
N ARG A 381 -8.19 6.24 30.89
CA ARG A 381 -7.72 5.06 30.14
C ARG A 381 -8.34 3.74 30.65
N ARG A 382 -8.66 3.64 31.94
CA ARG A 382 -9.10 2.37 32.56
C ARG A 382 -10.62 2.28 32.66
N SER A 383 -11.26 3.35 33.13
CA SER A 383 -12.69 3.41 33.38
C SER A 383 -13.49 3.90 32.18
N GLY A 384 -12.84 4.54 31.20
CA GLY A 384 -13.51 5.15 30.05
C GLY A 384 -14.35 6.38 30.41
N LYS A 385 -14.32 6.84 31.67
CA LYS A 385 -15.06 8.03 32.10
C LYS A 385 -14.51 9.28 31.42
N LYS A 386 -15.41 10.14 30.95
CA LYS A 386 -15.07 11.46 30.41
C LYS A 386 -14.40 12.31 31.49
N LEU A 387 -13.27 12.91 31.14
CA LEU A 387 -12.48 13.80 31.99
C LEU A 387 -12.60 15.24 31.53
N GLU A 388 -12.58 15.47 30.21
CA GLU A 388 -12.58 16.80 29.60
C GLU A 388 -13.36 16.76 28.27
N ASP A 389 -14.08 17.83 27.97
CA ASP A 389 -14.80 18.01 26.71
C ASP A 389 -13.99 18.91 25.77
N MET A 390 -13.91 18.53 24.49
CA MET A 390 -13.19 19.24 23.43
C MET A 390 -11.79 19.75 23.84
N PRO A 391 -10.88 18.86 24.29
CA PRO A 391 -9.55 19.28 24.71
C PRO A 391 -8.77 19.88 23.53
N LYS A 392 -8.00 20.96 23.79
CA LYS A 392 -7.18 21.61 22.74
C LYS A 392 -6.09 20.70 22.18
N SER A 393 -5.55 19.83 23.02
CA SER A 393 -4.53 18.86 22.64
C SER A 393 -4.51 17.67 23.59
N ILE A 394 -3.93 16.56 23.15
CA ILE A 394 -3.71 15.34 23.94
C ILE A 394 -2.22 14.96 23.91
N LYS A 395 -1.73 14.34 24.98
CA LYS A 395 -0.31 13.97 25.13
C LYS A 395 -0.15 12.50 25.51
N SER A 396 1.09 12.02 25.51
CA SER A 396 1.46 10.67 25.93
C SER A 396 0.79 10.27 27.25
N GLY A 397 0.09 9.14 27.25
CA GLY A 397 -0.67 8.60 28.38
C GLY A 397 -2.17 8.93 28.37
N ASP A 398 -2.60 9.92 27.60
CA ASP A 398 -4.01 10.30 27.50
C ASP A 398 -4.80 9.31 26.65
N ALA A 399 -6.07 9.12 26.99
CA ALA A 399 -7.05 8.49 26.13
C ALA A 399 -8.08 9.54 25.68
N ALA A 400 -8.55 9.46 24.45
CA ALA A 400 -9.50 10.42 23.90
C ALA A 400 -10.44 9.79 22.87
N ILE A 401 -11.64 10.34 22.73
CA ILE A 401 -12.56 10.07 21.62
C ILE A 401 -12.28 11.09 20.53
N ILE A 402 -11.97 10.60 19.32
CA ILE A 402 -11.50 11.40 18.21
C ILE A 402 -12.30 11.03 16.96
N ASP A 403 -12.72 12.04 16.20
CA ASP A 403 -13.22 11.87 14.84
C ASP A 403 -12.05 11.91 13.86
N LEU A 404 -11.91 10.85 13.06
CA LEU A 404 -10.85 10.69 12.07
C LEU A 404 -11.43 10.65 10.66
N ALA A 405 -10.72 11.30 9.74
CA ALA A 405 -11.04 11.32 8.32
C ALA A 405 -9.86 10.74 7.51
N PRO A 406 -10.02 9.62 6.80
CA PRO A 406 -8.96 9.05 5.97
C PRO A 406 -8.68 9.94 4.74
N THR A 407 -7.41 10.12 4.41
CA THR A 407 -6.97 10.93 3.24
C THR A 407 -7.18 10.22 1.91
N LYS A 408 -7.34 8.89 1.95
CA LYS A 408 -7.65 8.03 0.79
C LYS A 408 -8.84 7.14 1.13
N PRO A 409 -9.60 6.64 0.14
CA PRO A 409 -10.69 5.70 0.40
C PRO A 409 -10.20 4.53 1.27
N MET A 410 -10.90 4.29 2.38
CA MET A 410 -10.57 3.27 3.37
C MET A 410 -11.84 2.50 3.73
N CYS A 411 -11.72 1.22 4.07
CA CYS A 411 -12.79 0.42 4.66
C CYS A 411 -12.41 0.11 6.10
N VAL A 412 -13.29 0.42 7.03
CA VAL A 412 -13.17 0.10 8.45
C VAL A 412 -14.54 -0.21 9.02
N GLU A 413 -14.57 -0.94 10.12
CA GLU A 413 -15.81 -1.36 10.76
C GLU A 413 -15.79 -1.00 12.25
N THR A 414 -16.94 -1.08 12.91
CA THR A 414 -16.98 -0.90 14.37
C THR A 414 -16.31 -2.07 15.07
N PHE A 415 -15.58 -1.78 16.16
CA PHE A 415 -14.88 -2.79 16.93
C PHE A 415 -15.83 -3.84 17.54
N THR A 416 -17.05 -3.43 17.89
CA THR A 416 -18.08 -4.30 18.48
C THR A 416 -18.58 -5.34 17.48
N GLU A 417 -18.78 -4.94 16.23
CA GLU A 417 -19.33 -5.82 15.19
C GLU A 417 -18.24 -6.64 14.53
N PHE A 418 -17.17 -6.01 14.07
CA PHE A 418 -16.06 -6.66 13.37
C PHE A 418 -14.72 -6.31 14.04
N PRO A 419 -14.38 -6.95 15.17
CA PRO A 419 -13.15 -6.68 15.90
C PRO A 419 -11.87 -6.61 15.05
N PRO A 420 -11.64 -7.49 14.05
CA PRO A 420 -10.41 -7.43 13.24
C PRO A 420 -10.29 -6.19 12.35
N LEU A 421 -11.40 -5.54 12.00
CA LEU A 421 -11.45 -4.34 11.15
C LEU A 421 -11.68 -3.05 11.94
N GLY A 422 -11.92 -3.16 13.25
CA GLY A 422 -12.23 -2.04 14.13
C GLY A 422 -11.09 -1.61 15.05
N ARG A 423 -9.87 -2.12 14.85
CA ARG A 423 -8.69 -1.75 15.64
C ARG A 423 -7.59 -1.24 14.74
N PHE A 424 -6.85 -0.25 15.22
CA PHE A 424 -5.76 0.33 14.44
C PHE A 424 -4.61 0.81 15.32
N ALA A 425 -3.42 0.84 14.73
CA ALA A 425 -2.25 1.52 15.27
C ALA A 425 -2.04 2.84 14.53
N VAL A 426 -1.64 3.87 15.27
CA VAL A 426 -1.30 5.19 14.73
C VAL A 426 0.22 5.33 14.75
N ARG A 427 0.79 5.61 13.59
CA ARG A 427 2.22 5.71 13.39
C ARG A 427 2.63 7.06 12.84
N ASP A 428 3.73 7.56 13.39
CA ASP A 428 4.37 8.79 12.95
C ASP A 428 5.85 8.75 13.34
N MET A 429 6.72 9.45 12.61
CA MET A 429 8.17 9.49 12.84
C MET A 429 8.80 8.09 13.08
N ARG A 430 8.31 7.07 12.35
CA ARG A 430 8.69 5.66 12.45
C ARG A 430 8.36 4.94 13.77
N GLN A 431 7.63 5.55 14.69
CA GLN A 431 7.20 4.95 15.96
C GLN A 431 5.68 4.81 16.06
N THR A 432 5.20 3.91 16.91
CA THR A 432 3.77 3.83 17.26
C THR A 432 3.44 4.92 18.27
N VAL A 433 2.71 5.94 17.85
CA VAL A 433 2.38 7.09 18.69
C VAL A 433 1.08 6.88 19.47
N ALA A 434 0.14 6.12 18.91
CA ALA A 434 -1.13 5.83 19.56
C ALA A 434 -1.73 4.51 19.05
N VAL A 435 -2.73 4.01 19.76
CA VAL A 435 -3.54 2.86 19.36
C VAL A 435 -5.01 3.21 19.51
N GLY A 436 -5.88 2.67 18.65
CA GLY A 436 -7.28 3.04 18.65
C GLY A 436 -8.24 1.88 18.38
N VAL A 437 -9.45 2.05 18.90
CA VAL A 437 -10.60 1.18 18.64
C VAL A 437 -11.76 2.01 18.11
N ILE A 438 -12.33 1.58 16.99
CA ILE A 438 -13.39 2.28 16.26
C ILE A 438 -14.72 2.04 16.98
N LYS A 439 -15.41 3.12 17.32
CA LYS A 439 -16.70 3.11 18.02
C LYS A 439 -17.87 3.26 17.05
N SER A 440 -17.72 4.12 16.05
CA SER A 440 -18.73 4.35 15.01
C SER A 440 -18.08 4.72 13.69
N VAL A 441 -18.73 4.35 12.59
CA VAL A 441 -18.26 4.62 11.23
C VAL A 441 -19.37 5.35 10.49
N LYS A 442 -19.03 6.46 9.84
CA LYS A 442 -19.90 7.12 8.86
C LYS A 442 -19.58 6.53 7.48
N PRO A 443 -20.45 5.67 6.93
CA PRO A 443 -20.21 5.06 5.63
C PRO A 443 -20.25 6.15 4.56
N LYS A 444 -19.32 6.06 3.61
CA LYS A 444 -19.35 6.85 2.40
C LYS A 444 -20.45 6.28 1.51
N GLU A 445 -21.45 7.10 1.15
CA GLU A 445 -22.45 6.69 0.18
C GLU A 445 -21.74 6.23 -1.10
N ALA A 446 -22.09 5.04 -1.59
CA ALA A 446 -21.52 4.52 -2.82
C ALA A 446 -21.91 5.49 -3.95
N ALA A 447 -20.94 6.27 -4.43
CA ALA A 447 -21.05 6.81 -5.78
C ALA A 447 -21.03 5.58 -6.70
N GLY A 448 -22.19 5.12 -7.13
CA GLY A 448 -22.34 4.04 -8.11
C GLY A 448 -21.81 4.38 -9.50
N GLY A 449 -20.77 5.21 -9.60
CA GLY A 449 -20.15 5.63 -10.84
C GLY A 449 -18.89 4.83 -11.08
N LYS A 450 -18.86 4.08 -12.18
CA LYS A 450 -17.61 3.65 -12.82
C LYS A 450 -16.67 4.86 -12.86
N ARG A 451 -15.44 4.75 -12.36
CA ARG A 451 -14.41 5.78 -12.64
C ARG A 451 -14.24 5.87 -14.15
N MET A 452 -14.81 6.91 -14.75
CA MET A 452 -14.66 7.16 -16.18
C MET A 452 -13.28 7.77 -16.42
N ASP A 453 -12.48 7.08 -17.22
CA ASP A 453 -11.15 7.51 -17.62
C ASP A 453 -11.30 8.31 -18.92
N PRO A 454 -10.93 9.62 -18.95
CA PRO A 454 -11.06 10.45 -20.14
C PRO A 454 -10.35 9.85 -21.36
N ASN A 455 -9.27 9.07 -21.14
CA ASN A 455 -8.49 8.44 -22.20
C ASN A 455 -9.19 7.25 -22.88
N LYS A 456 -10.38 6.87 -22.42
CA LYS A 456 -11.20 5.81 -23.05
C LYS A 456 -12.20 6.37 -24.07
N PHE A 457 -12.27 7.68 -24.23
CA PHE A 457 -13.19 8.36 -25.13
C PHE A 457 -12.40 8.97 -26.29
N GLN A 458 -13.01 9.05 -27.47
CA GLN A 458 -12.34 9.57 -28.67
C GLN A 458 -12.20 11.08 -28.65
N SER A 459 -13.01 11.78 -27.83
CA SER A 459 -12.95 13.24 -27.68
C SER A 459 -13.38 13.72 -26.30
N ALA A 460 -12.99 14.95 -25.97
CA ALA A 460 -13.42 15.65 -24.76
C ALA A 460 -14.95 15.79 -24.68
N SER A 461 -15.64 16.08 -25.80
CA SER A 461 -17.09 16.24 -25.80
C SER A 461 -17.80 14.91 -25.55
N GLU A 462 -17.31 13.81 -26.11
CA GLU A 462 -17.84 12.46 -25.87
C GLU A 462 -17.72 12.08 -24.39
N PHE A 463 -16.53 12.28 -23.80
CA PHE A 463 -16.33 12.07 -22.36
C PHE A 463 -17.29 12.91 -21.53
N VAL A 464 -17.39 14.21 -21.80
CA VAL A 464 -18.21 15.11 -21.01
C VAL A 464 -19.70 14.82 -21.16
N SER A 465 -20.14 14.42 -22.36
CA SER A 465 -21.54 14.01 -22.61
C SER A 465 -21.93 12.75 -21.83
N SER A 466 -20.95 11.92 -21.46
CA SER A 466 -21.18 10.72 -20.64
C SER A 466 -21.29 11.01 -19.14
N LEU A 467 -20.93 12.22 -18.69
CA LEU A 467 -20.92 12.59 -17.29
C LEU A 467 -22.28 13.09 -16.81
N SER A 468 -22.72 12.62 -15.64
CA SER A 468 -23.76 13.30 -14.88
C SER A 468 -23.27 14.63 -14.30
N LYS A 469 -24.20 15.56 -13.98
CA LYS A 469 -23.87 16.83 -13.32
C LYS A 469 -23.12 16.65 -11.99
N LYS A 470 -23.39 15.55 -11.27
CA LYS A 470 -22.70 15.18 -10.02
C LYS A 470 -21.26 14.77 -10.29
N GLU A 471 -21.04 13.88 -11.26
CA GLU A 471 -19.70 13.42 -11.63
C GLU A 471 -18.83 14.55 -12.19
N ALA A 472 -19.41 15.45 -12.97
CA ALA A 472 -18.71 16.63 -13.48
C ALA A 472 -18.30 17.59 -12.35
N ARG A 473 -19.18 17.83 -11.36
CA ARG A 473 -18.84 18.61 -10.16
C ARG A 473 -17.70 17.97 -9.38
N ASP A 474 -17.77 16.66 -9.13
CA ASP A 474 -16.76 15.92 -8.38
C ASP A 474 -15.40 15.93 -9.10
N LEU A 475 -15.39 15.85 -10.44
CA LEU A 475 -14.20 15.97 -11.27
C LEU A 475 -13.57 17.38 -11.19
N LEU A 476 -14.37 18.43 -11.35
CA LEU A 476 -13.90 19.81 -11.24
C LEU A 476 -13.31 20.10 -9.86
N MET A 477 -13.98 19.63 -8.80
CA MET A 477 -13.49 19.74 -7.41
C MET A 477 -12.19 18.99 -7.23
N LYS A 478 -12.12 17.74 -7.68
CA LYS A 478 -10.90 16.93 -7.60
C LYS A 478 -9.73 17.60 -8.32
N TRP A 479 -9.93 18.11 -9.54
CA TRP A 479 -8.86 18.80 -10.27
C TRP A 479 -8.40 20.07 -9.57
N ARG A 480 -9.32 20.80 -8.93
CA ARG A 480 -8.95 21.94 -8.10
C ARG A 480 -8.13 21.53 -6.88
N ASP A 481 -8.52 20.47 -6.18
CA ASP A 481 -7.82 19.99 -4.97
C ASP A 481 -6.44 19.38 -5.32
N ASP A 482 -6.34 18.73 -6.48
CA ASP A 482 -5.11 18.16 -7.01
C ASP A 482 -4.21 19.20 -7.73
N ASN A 483 -4.64 20.47 -7.84
CA ASN A 483 -4.01 21.50 -8.68
C ASN A 483 -3.77 21.06 -10.14
N ALA A 484 -4.66 20.23 -10.69
CA ALA A 484 -4.64 19.77 -12.07
C ALA A 484 -5.37 20.76 -12.99
N ARG A 485 -4.76 21.10 -14.14
CA ARG A 485 -5.28 22.12 -15.07
C ARG A 485 -6.46 21.62 -15.91
N ASN A 486 -6.26 20.53 -16.67
CA ASN A 486 -7.27 19.90 -17.54
C ASN A 486 -8.15 20.90 -18.33
N SER A 487 -7.53 21.97 -18.86
CA SER A 487 -8.23 23.18 -19.28
C SER A 487 -9.27 22.95 -20.39
N GLU A 488 -9.00 22.03 -21.32
CA GLU A 488 -9.96 21.61 -22.36
C GLU A 488 -11.22 20.98 -21.76
N LEU A 489 -11.07 20.02 -20.85
CA LEU A 489 -12.18 19.34 -20.20
C LEU A 489 -12.96 20.29 -19.27
N VAL A 490 -12.26 21.17 -18.55
CA VAL A 490 -12.89 22.19 -17.70
C VAL A 490 -13.78 23.12 -18.53
N ARG A 491 -13.29 23.60 -19.68
CA ARG A 491 -14.06 24.43 -20.60
C ARG A 491 -15.27 23.67 -21.13
N GLU A 492 -15.07 22.44 -21.59
CA GLU A 492 -16.11 21.61 -22.20
C GLU A 492 -17.22 21.28 -21.19
N ILE A 493 -16.88 20.91 -19.96
CA ILE A 493 -17.82 20.70 -18.85
C ILE A 493 -18.66 21.95 -18.59
N TRP A 494 -18.02 23.12 -18.57
CA TRP A 494 -18.69 24.38 -18.31
C TRP A 494 -19.69 24.76 -19.40
N GLN A 495 -19.30 24.57 -20.67
CA GLN A 495 -20.14 24.92 -21.82
C GLN A 495 -21.29 23.93 -22.03
N SER A 496 -21.08 22.63 -21.81
CA SER A 496 -22.05 21.58 -22.15
C SER A 496 -23.05 21.23 -21.03
N LEU A 497 -22.62 21.19 -19.76
CA LEU A 497 -23.45 20.61 -18.69
C LEU A 497 -24.28 21.64 -17.90
N ASN A 498 -24.16 22.93 -18.23
CA ASN A 498 -24.84 24.06 -17.57
C ASN A 498 -24.93 23.90 -16.03
N LEU A 499 -23.77 23.73 -15.41
CA LEU A 499 -23.63 23.42 -13.97
C LEU A 499 -24.00 24.59 -13.05
N SER A 500 -24.21 25.79 -13.61
CA SER A 500 -24.39 27.04 -12.86
C SER A 500 -25.52 26.99 -11.81
N SER A 501 -26.62 26.31 -12.12
CA SER A 501 -27.78 26.11 -11.22
C SER A 501 -27.57 24.99 -10.19
N TYR A 502 -26.70 24.03 -10.49
CA TYR A 502 -26.44 22.84 -9.67
C TYR A 502 -25.38 23.08 -8.58
N LEU A 503 -24.45 24.02 -8.80
CA LEU A 503 -23.27 24.24 -7.95
C LEU A 503 -23.51 25.10 -6.69
N GLY A 504 -24.65 25.77 -6.55
CA GLY A 504 -24.90 26.67 -5.42
C GLY A 504 -23.82 27.75 -5.29
N ASP A 505 -23.20 27.88 -4.11
CA ASP A 505 -22.11 28.84 -3.85
C ASP A 505 -20.76 28.41 -4.41
N GLU A 506 -20.54 27.12 -4.69
CA GLU A 506 -19.29 26.63 -5.29
C GLU A 506 -19.09 27.14 -6.71
N LYS A 507 -20.17 27.62 -7.35
CA LYS A 507 -20.14 28.14 -8.73
C LYS A 507 -19.10 29.23 -8.92
N TRP A 508 -18.80 30.03 -7.89
CA TRP A 508 -17.85 31.13 -7.99
C TRP A 508 -16.40 30.63 -8.05
N VAL A 509 -16.07 29.59 -7.27
CA VAL A 509 -14.75 28.96 -7.31
C VAL A 509 -14.55 28.20 -8.62
N VAL A 510 -15.60 27.52 -9.10
CA VAL A 510 -15.59 26.88 -10.43
C VAL A 510 -15.44 27.92 -11.53
N LEU A 511 -16.10 29.08 -11.42
CA LEU A 511 -15.99 30.14 -12.42
C LEU A 511 -14.58 30.73 -12.51
N GLU A 512 -13.84 30.82 -11.39
CA GLU A 512 -12.41 31.16 -11.42
C GLU A 512 -11.56 30.09 -12.11
N GLN A 513 -11.83 28.80 -11.83
CA GLN A 513 -11.16 27.67 -12.50
C GLN A 513 -11.42 27.68 -14.01
N VAL A 514 -12.66 27.94 -14.43
CA VAL A 514 -13.06 28.08 -15.84
C VAL A 514 -12.41 29.29 -16.47
N CYS A 515 -12.33 30.43 -15.77
CA CYS A 515 -11.63 31.61 -16.27
C CYS A 515 -10.15 31.31 -16.54
N LEU A 516 -9.49 30.58 -15.65
CA LEU A 516 -8.09 30.17 -15.82
C LEU A 516 -7.93 29.21 -17.02
N ALA A 517 -8.80 28.21 -17.13
CA ALA A 517 -8.81 27.28 -18.25
C ALA A 517 -9.06 27.98 -19.60
N ALA A 518 -10.02 28.91 -19.65
CA ALA A 518 -10.32 29.70 -20.83
C ALA A 518 -9.13 30.57 -21.26
N MET A 519 -8.38 31.12 -20.30
CA MET A 519 -7.14 31.85 -20.62
C MET A 519 -6.00 30.95 -21.09
N ASP A 520 -5.92 29.66 -20.69
CA ASP A 520 -4.95 28.71 -21.27
C ASP A 520 -5.28 28.44 -22.75
N LEU A 521 -6.57 28.32 -23.06
CA LEU A 521 -7.08 28.01 -24.40
C LEU A 521 -7.25 29.24 -25.30
N GLN A 522 -6.90 30.44 -24.81
CA GLN A 522 -7.10 31.72 -25.49
C GLN A 522 -8.57 32.01 -25.88
N ASP A 523 -9.54 31.47 -25.14
CA ASP A 523 -10.98 31.67 -25.33
C ASP A 523 -11.42 33.03 -24.74
N ARG A 524 -11.17 34.11 -25.50
CA ARG A 524 -11.41 35.49 -25.03
C ARG A 524 -12.85 35.76 -24.59
N PRO A 525 -13.89 35.36 -25.34
CA PRO A 525 -15.28 35.59 -24.93
C PRO A 525 -15.62 34.95 -23.58
N LEU A 526 -15.13 33.73 -23.34
CA LEU A 526 -15.39 33.03 -22.08
C LEU A 526 -14.65 33.68 -20.91
N VAL A 527 -13.40 34.16 -21.12
CA VAL A 527 -12.64 34.89 -20.10
C VAL A 527 -13.37 36.17 -19.69
N GLU A 528 -13.81 36.98 -20.65
CA GLU A 528 -14.56 38.22 -20.37
C GLU A 528 -15.84 37.94 -19.59
N SER A 529 -16.62 36.95 -20.03
CA SER A 529 -17.86 36.55 -19.36
C SER A 529 -17.64 36.09 -17.91
N CYS A 530 -16.58 35.32 -17.65
CA CYS A 530 -16.24 34.88 -16.30
C CYS A 530 -15.83 36.05 -15.41
N LEU A 531 -14.99 36.96 -15.93
CA LEU A 531 -14.49 38.11 -15.18
C LEU A 531 -15.59 39.12 -14.84
N GLU A 532 -16.54 39.37 -15.74
CA GLU A 532 -17.69 40.24 -15.47
C GLU A 532 -18.53 39.68 -14.31
N ARG A 533 -18.90 38.40 -14.40
CA ARG A 533 -19.69 37.72 -13.35
C ARG A 533 -18.96 37.69 -12.00
N LEU A 534 -17.65 37.47 -11.99
CA LEU A 534 -16.84 37.51 -10.76
C LEU A 534 -16.74 38.92 -10.18
N LYS A 535 -16.59 39.93 -11.03
CA LYS A 535 -16.53 41.34 -10.63
C LYS A 535 -17.85 41.81 -10.04
N ASP A 536 -18.97 41.46 -10.66
CA ASP A 536 -20.30 41.87 -10.21
C ASP A 536 -20.62 41.30 -8.84
N LYS A 537 -20.22 40.04 -8.58
CA LYS A 537 -20.42 39.41 -7.27
C LYS A 537 -19.42 39.89 -6.22
N PHE A 538 -18.16 40.13 -6.59
CA PHE A 538 -17.07 40.45 -5.66
C PHE A 538 -16.26 41.69 -6.09
N PRO A 539 -16.89 42.88 -6.14
CA PRO A 539 -16.27 44.08 -6.71
C PRO A 539 -15.01 44.57 -5.96
N ASN A 540 -14.94 44.28 -4.67
CA ASN A 540 -13.82 44.69 -3.80
C ASN A 540 -12.79 43.60 -3.56
N SER A 541 -12.96 42.39 -4.10
CA SER A 541 -12.03 41.28 -3.87
C SER A 541 -10.67 41.57 -4.51
N GLY A 542 -9.63 41.61 -3.68
CA GLY A 542 -8.24 41.73 -4.14
C GLY A 542 -7.82 40.57 -5.05
N ARG A 543 -8.43 39.39 -4.90
CA ARG A 543 -8.21 38.21 -5.75
C ARG A 543 -8.79 38.41 -7.14
N VAL A 544 -10.04 38.87 -7.25
CA VAL A 544 -10.70 39.15 -8.53
C VAL A 544 -10.03 40.31 -9.27
N LYS A 545 -9.63 41.37 -8.54
CA LYS A 545 -8.86 42.49 -9.12
C LYS A 545 -7.54 42.01 -9.73
N ARG A 546 -6.81 41.11 -9.04
CA ARG A 546 -5.58 40.50 -9.55
C ARG A 546 -5.84 39.63 -10.78
N LEU A 547 -6.82 38.72 -10.73
CA LEU A 547 -7.18 37.85 -11.85
C LEU A 547 -7.54 38.67 -13.11
N ARG A 548 -8.32 39.73 -12.95
CA ARG A 548 -8.68 40.64 -14.05
C ARG A 548 -7.49 41.38 -14.63
N MET A 549 -6.57 41.84 -13.78
CA MET A 549 -5.35 42.51 -14.22
C MET A 549 -4.48 41.56 -15.04
N LEU A 550 -4.25 40.35 -14.54
CA LEU A 550 -3.45 39.32 -15.23
C LEU A 550 -4.08 38.92 -16.56
N ALA A 551 -5.39 38.65 -16.57
CA ALA A 551 -6.15 38.37 -17.79
C ALA A 551 -6.01 39.50 -18.83
N LYS A 552 -6.08 40.77 -18.40
CA LYS A 552 -5.90 41.92 -19.30
C LYS A 552 -4.49 42.00 -19.89
N LEU A 553 -3.45 41.72 -19.11
CA LEU A 553 -2.08 41.72 -19.62
C LEU A 553 -1.86 40.58 -20.63
N GLU A 554 -2.37 39.39 -20.31
CA GLU A 554 -2.20 38.20 -21.14
C GLU A 554 -3.03 38.25 -22.44
N LEU A 555 -4.28 38.72 -22.39
CA LEU A 555 -5.14 38.88 -23.57
C LEU A 555 -4.60 39.91 -24.57
N ASN A 556 -3.92 40.95 -24.06
CA ASN A 556 -3.27 41.97 -24.87
C ASN A 556 -1.83 41.58 -25.26
N GLN A 557 -1.41 40.33 -25.01
CA GLN A 557 -0.08 39.82 -25.31
C GLN A 557 1.06 40.64 -24.68
N ARG A 558 0.79 41.35 -23.58
CA ARG A 558 1.79 42.09 -22.79
C ARG A 558 2.50 41.12 -21.84
N TYR A 559 3.18 40.14 -22.43
CA TYR A 559 3.75 39.02 -21.69
C TYR A 559 4.81 39.45 -20.68
N ASP A 560 5.64 40.44 -21.00
CA ASP A 560 6.69 40.91 -20.09
C ASP A 560 6.12 41.57 -18.82
N ASP A 561 5.07 42.38 -18.96
CA ASP A 561 4.36 42.98 -17.83
C ASP A 561 3.67 41.91 -16.97
N ALA A 562 3.08 40.90 -17.61
CA ALA A 562 2.47 39.77 -16.91
C ALA A 562 3.53 38.99 -16.11
N LEU A 563 4.70 38.70 -16.70
CA LEU A 563 5.79 37.98 -16.05
C LEU A 563 6.33 38.72 -14.83
N ILE A 564 6.48 40.05 -14.89
CA ILE A 564 6.87 40.87 -13.73
C ILE A 564 5.87 40.65 -12.58
N LYS A 565 4.57 40.69 -12.87
CA LYS A 565 3.52 40.49 -11.86
C LYS A 565 3.45 39.07 -11.32
N TYR A 566 3.66 38.05 -12.16
CA TYR A 566 3.75 36.68 -11.65
C TYR A 566 4.98 36.46 -10.77
N ASN A 567 6.13 37.06 -11.10
CA ASN A 567 7.31 36.99 -10.24
C ASN A 567 7.08 37.64 -8.87
N GLU A 568 6.45 38.82 -8.83
CA GLU A 568 6.05 39.47 -7.56
C GLU A 568 5.11 38.57 -6.74
N LEU A 569 4.14 37.91 -7.38
CA LEU A 569 3.19 37.04 -6.69
C LEU A 569 3.84 35.76 -6.17
N ILE A 570 4.72 35.14 -6.96
CA ILE A 570 5.48 33.95 -6.57
C ILE A 570 6.40 34.26 -5.39
N ALA A 571 7.06 35.42 -5.39
CA ALA A 571 7.91 35.83 -4.27
C ALA A 571 7.15 35.97 -2.95
N ASN A 572 5.85 36.27 -3.01
CA ASN A 572 4.99 36.38 -1.82
C ASN A 572 4.37 35.03 -1.40
N ASP A 573 4.33 34.03 -2.28
CA ASP A 573 3.70 32.72 -2.06
C ASP A 573 4.39 31.64 -2.91
N GLU A 574 5.61 31.27 -2.49
CA GLU A 574 6.49 30.40 -3.27
C GLU A 574 5.95 28.96 -3.41
N ALA A 575 5.11 28.53 -2.46
CA ALA A 575 4.48 27.20 -2.45
C ALA A 575 3.29 27.08 -3.41
N ASN A 576 2.89 28.16 -4.10
CA ASN A 576 1.72 28.18 -4.95
C ASN A 576 2.02 27.67 -6.38
N SER A 577 1.83 26.37 -6.57
CA SER A 577 2.13 25.71 -7.85
C SER A 577 1.39 26.30 -9.06
N MET A 578 0.17 26.81 -8.88
CA MET A 578 -0.62 27.41 -9.96
C MET A 578 0.02 28.67 -10.55
N LEU A 579 0.65 29.50 -9.71
CA LEU A 579 1.34 30.72 -10.16
C LEU A 579 2.57 30.38 -10.99
N HIS A 580 3.36 29.39 -10.55
CA HIS A 580 4.51 28.89 -11.29
C HIS A 580 4.11 28.29 -12.63
N LYS A 581 3.10 27.41 -12.66
CA LYS A 581 2.57 26.83 -13.92
C LYS A 581 2.09 27.90 -14.89
N ARG A 582 1.43 28.98 -14.40
CA ARG A 582 0.96 30.05 -15.28
C ARG A 582 2.10 30.88 -15.85
N LYS A 583 3.11 31.21 -15.04
CA LYS A 583 4.35 31.85 -15.52
C LYS A 583 5.01 31.02 -16.64
N ILE A 584 5.10 29.70 -16.45
CA ILE A 584 5.65 28.77 -17.46
C ILE A 584 4.81 28.82 -18.75
N ALA A 585 3.48 28.72 -18.65
CA ALA A 585 2.59 28.80 -19.82
C ALA A 585 2.75 30.13 -20.60
N ILE A 586 2.92 31.25 -19.90
CA ILE A 586 3.18 32.56 -20.53
C ILE A 586 4.53 32.57 -21.24
N LEU A 587 5.58 31.99 -20.65
CA LEU A 587 6.89 31.88 -21.30
C LEU A 587 6.82 31.04 -22.59
N ILE A 588 6.06 29.95 -22.57
CA ILE A 588 5.81 29.12 -23.77
C ILE A 588 5.02 29.91 -24.81
N ALA A 589 3.92 30.58 -24.43
CA ALA A 589 3.11 31.40 -25.33
C ALA A 589 3.89 32.58 -25.94
N ALA A 590 4.82 33.17 -25.18
CA ALA A 590 5.74 34.20 -25.63
C ALA A 590 6.90 33.65 -26.49
N LYS A 591 6.92 32.35 -26.80
CA LYS A 591 7.99 31.64 -27.53
C LYS A 591 9.37 31.81 -26.89
N LYS A 592 9.43 31.98 -25.56
CA LYS A 592 10.66 32.09 -24.76
C LYS A 592 11.06 30.70 -24.23
N THR A 593 11.34 29.75 -25.12
CA THR A 593 11.55 28.32 -24.79
C THR A 593 12.62 28.09 -23.73
N THR A 594 13.79 28.73 -23.87
CA THR A 594 14.89 28.59 -22.90
C THR A 594 14.51 29.07 -21.49
N ALA A 595 13.72 30.14 -21.40
CA ALA A 595 13.25 30.65 -20.11
C ALA A 595 12.16 29.75 -19.51
N ALA A 596 11.29 29.17 -20.34
CA ALA A 596 10.29 28.18 -19.92
C ALA A 596 10.96 26.92 -19.35
N ILE A 597 12.00 26.40 -20.02
CA ILE A 597 12.78 25.24 -19.53
C ILE A 597 13.41 25.54 -18.16
N ARG A 598 14.06 26.71 -17.99
CA ARG A 598 14.62 27.09 -16.68
C ARG A 598 13.56 27.16 -15.59
N ALA A 599 12.43 27.79 -15.89
CA ALA A 599 11.31 27.91 -14.95
C ALA A 599 10.72 26.55 -14.58
N LEU A 600 10.60 25.61 -15.53
CA LEU A 600 10.17 24.23 -15.27
C LEU A 600 11.17 23.47 -14.40
N CYS A 601 12.47 23.58 -14.66
CA CYS A 601 13.49 22.95 -13.82
C CYS A 601 13.48 23.49 -12.38
N GLU A 602 13.31 24.81 -12.20
CA GLU A 602 13.16 25.42 -10.87
C GLU A 602 11.88 24.94 -10.18
N TYR A 603 10.76 24.91 -10.89
CA TYR A 603 9.49 24.42 -10.39
C TYR A 603 9.58 22.95 -9.92
N LEU A 604 10.17 22.07 -10.74
CA LEU A 604 10.25 20.65 -10.44
C LEU A 604 11.16 20.33 -9.24
N LYS A 605 12.07 21.22 -8.83
CA LYS A 605 12.82 21.06 -7.57
C LYS A 605 11.90 21.06 -6.35
N SER A 606 10.84 21.86 -6.39
CA SER A 606 9.88 22.00 -5.29
C SER A 606 8.65 21.10 -5.46
N PHE A 607 8.30 20.75 -6.71
CA PHE A 607 7.08 20.00 -7.06
C PHE A 607 7.39 18.72 -7.87
N MET A 608 8.31 17.89 -7.37
CA MET A 608 8.81 16.69 -8.09
C MET A 608 7.74 15.68 -8.51
N ASN A 609 6.60 15.61 -7.81
CA ASN A 609 5.53 14.65 -8.10
C ASN A 609 4.59 15.11 -9.24
N ASP A 610 4.85 16.25 -9.86
CA ASP A 610 4.01 16.81 -10.92
C ASP A 610 4.35 16.20 -12.28
N HIS A 611 3.67 15.10 -12.62
CA HIS A 611 3.92 14.36 -13.85
C HIS A 611 3.68 15.19 -15.12
N GLU A 612 2.71 16.11 -15.09
CA GLU A 612 2.40 16.97 -16.24
C GLU A 612 3.56 17.93 -16.54
N ALA A 613 4.17 18.49 -15.50
CA ALA A 613 5.35 19.35 -15.65
C ALA A 613 6.57 18.60 -16.19
N TRP A 614 6.76 17.34 -15.78
CA TRP A 614 7.81 16.46 -16.35
C TRP A 614 7.58 16.15 -17.83
N ILE A 615 6.32 15.90 -18.23
CA ILE A 615 5.96 15.67 -19.65
C ILE A 615 6.23 16.93 -20.46
N GLN A 616 5.76 18.09 -20.00
CA GLN A 616 6.00 19.38 -20.68
C GLN A 616 7.50 19.68 -20.80
N LEU A 617 8.29 19.43 -19.75
CA LEU A 617 9.74 19.61 -19.80
C LEU A 617 10.39 18.67 -20.83
N ALA A 618 9.97 17.40 -20.88
CA ALA A 618 10.46 16.46 -21.88
C ALA A 618 10.14 16.92 -23.31
N GLU A 619 8.93 17.43 -23.56
CA GLU A 619 8.52 17.96 -24.86
C GLU A 619 9.33 19.17 -25.29
N LEU A 620 9.59 20.12 -24.38
CA LEU A 620 10.44 21.27 -24.69
C LEU A 620 11.88 20.85 -24.99
N TYR A 621 12.42 19.87 -24.28
CA TYR A 621 13.74 19.31 -24.61
C TYR A 621 13.76 18.61 -25.97
N ILE A 622 12.68 17.91 -26.35
CA ILE A 622 12.57 17.31 -27.70
C ILE A 622 12.54 18.41 -28.76
N GLN A 623 11.80 19.50 -28.55
CA GLN A 623 11.76 20.64 -29.48
C GLN A 623 13.14 21.29 -29.68
N GLU A 624 13.94 21.38 -28.61
CA GLU A 624 15.31 21.88 -28.64
C GLU A 624 16.35 20.81 -29.06
N GLN A 625 15.90 19.62 -29.48
CA GLN A 625 16.73 18.48 -29.90
C GLN A 625 17.70 17.96 -28.80
N GLU A 626 17.37 18.22 -27.54
CA GLU A 626 18.12 17.81 -26.35
C GLU A 626 17.62 16.44 -25.84
N TYR A 627 17.71 15.43 -26.70
CA TYR A 627 17.10 14.11 -26.49
C TYR A 627 17.56 13.39 -25.21
N SER A 628 18.82 13.57 -24.79
CA SER A 628 19.33 12.99 -23.54
C SER A 628 18.63 13.56 -22.30
N LYS A 629 18.33 14.87 -22.30
CA LYS A 629 17.60 15.53 -21.21
C LYS A 629 16.12 15.18 -21.24
N ALA A 630 15.54 15.04 -22.43
CA ALA A 630 14.18 14.52 -22.59
C ALA A 630 14.05 13.09 -22.06
N ALA A 631 15.03 12.21 -22.36
CA ALA A 631 15.07 10.85 -21.85
C ALA A 631 15.09 10.81 -20.32
N PHE A 632 15.92 11.64 -19.67
CA PHE A 632 15.96 11.77 -18.21
C PHE A 632 14.60 12.15 -17.63
N CYS A 633 13.90 13.12 -18.23
CA CYS A 633 12.57 13.53 -17.76
C CYS A 633 11.56 12.36 -17.83
N VAL A 634 11.64 11.53 -18.87
CA VAL A 634 10.76 10.37 -19.00
C VAL A 634 11.18 9.21 -18.09
N GLU A 635 12.46 9.08 -17.74
CA GLU A 635 12.91 8.13 -16.71
C GLU A 635 12.31 8.45 -15.34
N GLU A 636 12.29 9.72 -14.94
CA GLU A 636 11.62 10.14 -13.70
C GLU A 636 10.12 9.81 -13.71
N LEU A 637 9.46 9.94 -14.86
CA LEU A 637 8.07 9.50 -15.07
C LEU A 637 7.92 7.98 -14.95
N ILE A 638 8.87 7.20 -15.47
CA ILE A 638 8.88 5.73 -15.36
C ILE A 638 9.15 5.31 -13.90
N LEU A 639 10.06 5.96 -13.19
CA LEU A 639 10.37 5.66 -11.79
C LEU A 639 9.15 5.93 -10.89
N SER A 640 8.45 7.04 -11.13
CA SER A 640 7.23 7.39 -10.39
C SER A 640 6.05 6.48 -10.74
N ASN A 641 5.92 6.02 -11.98
CA ASN A 641 4.87 5.09 -12.40
C ASN A 641 5.36 4.01 -13.39
N PRO A 642 6.02 2.95 -12.90
CA PRO A 642 6.66 1.94 -13.76
C PRO A 642 5.69 1.11 -14.58
N HIS A 643 4.38 1.16 -14.29
CA HIS A 643 3.36 0.36 -14.95
C HIS A 643 2.64 1.12 -16.08
N ASN A 644 3.01 2.37 -16.35
CA ASN A 644 2.41 3.15 -17.42
C ASN A 644 3.12 2.89 -18.76
N HIS A 645 2.51 2.05 -19.61
CA HIS A 645 3.03 1.72 -20.95
C HIS A 645 3.36 2.95 -21.80
N LEU A 646 2.62 4.06 -21.70
CA LEU A 646 2.86 5.27 -22.50
C LEU A 646 4.21 5.91 -22.18
N TYR A 647 4.68 5.82 -20.93
CA TYR A 647 6.00 6.36 -20.57
C TYR A 647 7.13 5.50 -21.12
N HIS A 648 6.95 4.18 -21.12
CA HIS A 648 7.88 3.24 -21.76
C HIS A 648 7.92 3.43 -23.28
N GLU A 649 6.77 3.63 -23.92
CA GLU A 649 6.69 3.97 -25.35
C GLU A 649 7.41 5.27 -25.65
N ARG A 650 7.13 6.33 -24.88
CA ARG A 650 7.74 7.65 -25.09
C ARG A 650 9.25 7.62 -24.89
N TYR A 651 9.74 6.93 -23.86
CA TYR A 651 11.17 6.74 -23.63
C TYR A 651 11.81 5.97 -24.78
N ALA A 652 11.17 4.88 -25.24
CA ALA A 652 11.66 4.08 -26.36
C ALA A 652 11.70 4.88 -27.66
N GLU A 653 10.73 5.76 -27.94
CA GLU A 653 10.75 6.66 -29.09
C GLU A 653 11.93 7.65 -29.03
N ILE A 654 12.20 8.23 -27.86
CA ILE A 654 13.34 9.13 -27.66
C ILE A 654 14.66 8.38 -27.88
N GLN A 655 14.80 7.19 -27.29
CA GLN A 655 15.99 6.35 -27.45
C GLN A 655 16.18 5.89 -28.91
N TYR A 656 15.10 5.54 -29.60
CA TYR A 656 15.15 5.21 -31.03
C TYR A 656 15.62 6.41 -31.87
N THR A 657 15.19 7.63 -31.51
CA THR A 657 15.60 8.86 -32.18
C THR A 657 17.08 9.19 -31.97
N ILE A 658 17.64 8.86 -30.79
CA ILE A 658 19.08 9.02 -30.50
C ILE A 658 19.93 8.13 -31.43
N ASN A 659 19.42 6.94 -31.78
CA ASN A 659 19.94 6.08 -32.84
C ASN A 659 21.42 5.62 -32.69
N THR A 660 21.88 5.47 -31.45
CA THR A 660 23.14 4.78 -31.12
C THR A 660 22.90 3.28 -30.93
N PRO A 661 23.90 2.40 -31.07
CA PRO A 661 23.72 0.96 -30.84
C PRO A 661 23.12 0.63 -29.46
N GLU A 662 23.55 1.33 -28.41
CA GLU A 662 23.06 1.15 -27.04
C GLU A 662 21.64 1.68 -26.87
N SER A 663 21.32 2.85 -27.46
CA SER A 663 19.98 3.42 -27.38
C SER A 663 18.96 2.63 -28.20
N LEU A 664 19.35 2.03 -29.33
CA LEU A 664 18.48 1.11 -30.09
C LEU A 664 18.14 -0.16 -29.30
N GLU A 665 19.11 -0.71 -28.56
CA GLU A 665 18.88 -1.87 -27.70
C GLU A 665 17.99 -1.52 -26.50
N LEU A 666 18.17 -0.31 -25.92
CA LEU A 666 17.28 0.25 -24.90
C LEU A 666 15.87 0.48 -25.46
N ALA A 667 15.73 1.12 -26.62
CA ALA A 667 14.45 1.35 -27.28
C ALA A 667 13.71 0.02 -27.50
N ARG A 668 14.39 -1.01 -27.99
CA ARG A 668 13.82 -2.36 -28.13
C ARG A 668 13.35 -2.91 -26.78
N ALA A 669 14.16 -2.80 -25.73
CA ALA A 669 13.81 -3.29 -24.40
C ALA A 669 12.58 -2.58 -23.82
N TYR A 670 12.50 -1.25 -23.97
CA TYR A 670 11.40 -0.44 -23.47
C TYR A 670 10.12 -0.60 -24.30
N PHE A 671 10.20 -0.74 -25.63
CA PHE A 671 9.06 -1.17 -26.43
C PHE A 671 8.59 -2.59 -26.04
N SER A 672 9.51 -3.51 -25.75
CA SER A 672 9.15 -4.86 -25.26
C SER A 672 8.41 -4.78 -23.92
N GLN A 673 8.87 -3.91 -23.03
CA GLN A 673 8.23 -3.67 -21.74
C GLN A 673 6.86 -3.00 -21.90
N ALA A 674 6.72 -2.04 -22.82
CA ALA A 674 5.44 -1.43 -23.16
C ALA A 674 4.44 -2.46 -23.67
N VAL A 675 4.85 -3.35 -24.60
CA VAL A 675 4.03 -4.47 -25.07
C VAL A 675 3.69 -5.44 -23.93
N ARG A 676 4.62 -5.73 -23.02
CA ARG A 676 4.34 -6.57 -21.84
C ARG A 676 3.26 -5.96 -20.94
N LEU A 677 3.26 -4.64 -20.79
CA LEU A 677 2.28 -3.90 -19.99
C LEU A 677 0.94 -3.75 -20.72
N LYS A 678 0.95 -3.56 -22.04
CA LYS A 678 -0.24 -3.48 -22.91
C LYS A 678 0.01 -4.22 -24.23
N PRO A 679 -0.34 -5.52 -24.31
CA PRO A 679 -0.09 -6.35 -25.48
C PRO A 679 -0.78 -5.88 -26.76
N THR A 680 -1.87 -5.11 -26.63
CA THR A 680 -2.62 -4.55 -27.76
C THR A 680 -2.11 -3.19 -28.25
N SER A 681 -0.98 -2.69 -27.73
CA SER A 681 -0.43 -1.41 -28.19
C SER A 681 0.21 -1.55 -29.56
N LEU A 682 -0.50 -1.09 -30.59
CA LEU A 682 0.00 -1.04 -31.97
C LEU A 682 1.27 -0.20 -32.07
N ARG A 683 1.36 0.92 -31.33
CA ARG A 683 2.52 1.81 -31.33
C ARG A 683 3.78 1.11 -30.82
N ALA A 684 3.66 0.36 -29.73
CA ALA A 684 4.78 -0.39 -29.16
C ALA A 684 5.19 -1.60 -30.01
N LEU A 685 4.22 -2.32 -30.59
CA LEU A 685 4.48 -3.43 -31.51
C LEU A 685 5.18 -2.94 -32.78
N TYR A 686 4.75 -1.81 -33.34
CA TYR A 686 5.42 -1.20 -34.48
C TYR A 686 6.84 -0.72 -34.12
N GLY A 687 7.02 -0.12 -32.94
CA GLY A 687 8.35 0.24 -32.42
C GLY A 687 9.28 -0.97 -32.26
N LEU A 688 8.75 -2.13 -31.88
CA LEU A 688 9.51 -3.39 -31.83
C LEU A 688 9.96 -3.86 -33.21
N ILE A 689 9.10 -3.74 -34.24
CA ILE A 689 9.46 -4.09 -35.61
C ILE A 689 10.61 -3.21 -36.08
N LEU A 690 10.47 -1.88 -35.94
CA LEU A 690 11.48 -0.91 -36.36
C LEU A 690 12.83 -1.13 -35.66
N THR A 691 12.82 -1.23 -34.33
CA THR A 691 14.06 -1.43 -33.55
C THR A 691 14.71 -2.78 -33.85
N SER A 692 13.91 -3.85 -34.00
CA SER A 692 14.44 -5.19 -34.26
C SER A 692 15.01 -5.33 -35.66
N ASN A 693 14.36 -4.76 -36.69
CA ASN A 693 14.90 -4.74 -38.05
C ASN A 693 16.19 -3.93 -38.11
N HIS A 694 16.23 -2.76 -37.45
CA HIS A 694 17.43 -1.93 -37.45
C HIS A 694 18.62 -2.62 -36.76
N LEU A 695 18.38 -3.32 -35.66
CA LEU A 695 19.40 -4.12 -34.96
C LEU A 695 19.83 -5.37 -35.75
N ALA A 696 18.92 -5.99 -36.50
CA ALA A 696 19.22 -7.12 -37.37
C ALA A 696 20.14 -6.73 -38.54
N ASN A 697 19.97 -5.52 -39.08
CA ASN A 697 20.74 -5.03 -40.23
C ASN A 697 22.10 -4.40 -39.83
N SER A 698 22.37 -4.26 -38.53
CA SER A 698 23.68 -3.83 -38.04
C SER A 698 24.75 -4.89 -38.29
N SER A 699 25.91 -4.49 -38.83
CA SER A 699 27.02 -5.37 -39.22
C SER A 699 27.57 -6.28 -38.11
N LYS A 700 27.36 -5.90 -36.84
CA LYS A 700 27.74 -6.72 -35.66
C LYS A 700 26.74 -7.83 -35.34
N ASN A 701 25.48 -7.71 -35.75
CA ASN A 701 24.36 -8.54 -35.30
C ASN A 701 23.62 -9.29 -36.42
N SER A 702 24.09 -9.22 -37.67
CA SER A 702 23.41 -9.82 -38.84
C SER A 702 23.18 -11.34 -38.78
N LYS A 703 23.89 -12.06 -37.89
CA LYS A 703 23.69 -13.50 -37.65
C LYS A 703 22.74 -13.79 -36.48
N ASN A 704 22.25 -12.78 -35.76
CA ASN A 704 21.43 -12.95 -34.57
C ASN A 704 19.95 -13.10 -34.94
N LYS A 705 19.54 -14.34 -35.21
CA LYS A 705 18.14 -14.72 -35.54
C LYS A 705 17.10 -14.29 -34.50
N LYS A 706 17.53 -13.86 -33.29
CA LYS A 706 16.64 -13.36 -32.24
C LYS A 706 15.85 -12.13 -32.67
N TYR A 707 16.48 -11.17 -33.35
CA TYR A 707 15.84 -9.91 -33.73
C TYR A 707 14.82 -10.10 -34.85
N GLN A 708 15.16 -10.91 -35.86
CA GLN A 708 14.24 -11.30 -36.94
C GLN A 708 13.00 -12.03 -36.39
N ARG A 709 13.19 -12.97 -35.45
CA ARG A 709 12.07 -13.66 -34.78
C ARG A 709 11.19 -12.72 -33.98
N LEU A 710 11.78 -11.71 -33.33
CA LEU A 710 11.01 -10.74 -32.55
C LEU A 710 10.18 -9.82 -33.44
N SER A 711 10.74 -9.39 -34.57
CA SER A 711 10.04 -8.62 -35.61
C SER A 711 8.86 -9.42 -36.18
N GLN A 712 9.10 -10.66 -36.61
CA GLN A 712 8.05 -11.57 -37.11
C GLN A 712 6.95 -11.82 -36.07
N TRP A 713 7.31 -12.01 -34.80
CA TRP A 713 6.34 -12.17 -33.72
C TRP A 713 5.47 -10.91 -33.56
N ALA A 714 6.07 -9.71 -33.56
CA ALA A 714 5.33 -8.46 -33.42
C ALA A 714 4.36 -8.24 -34.59
N VAL A 715 4.79 -8.57 -35.80
CA VAL A 715 3.97 -8.56 -37.03
C VAL A 715 2.74 -9.46 -36.88
N GLN A 716 2.94 -10.71 -36.42
CA GLN A 716 1.83 -11.65 -36.17
C GLN A 716 0.85 -11.11 -35.11
N GLN A 717 1.35 -10.47 -34.05
CA GLN A 717 0.48 -9.88 -33.03
C GLN A 717 -0.37 -8.73 -33.60
N ILE A 718 0.19 -7.87 -34.46
CA ILE A 718 -0.57 -6.79 -35.11
C ILE A 718 -1.68 -7.38 -36.00
N SER A 719 -1.36 -8.39 -36.82
CA SER A 719 -2.34 -9.09 -37.67
C SER A 719 -3.49 -9.70 -36.83
N MET A 720 -3.17 -10.35 -35.72
CA MET A 720 -4.18 -10.89 -34.79
C MET A 720 -5.07 -9.79 -34.19
N ILE A 721 -4.50 -8.64 -33.83
CA ILE A 721 -5.28 -7.51 -33.29
C ILE A 721 -6.28 -6.99 -34.34
N TYR A 722 -5.85 -6.82 -35.59
CA TYR A 722 -6.75 -6.37 -36.66
C TYR A 722 -7.84 -7.41 -36.96
N LYS A 723 -7.50 -8.70 -37.06
CA LYS A 723 -8.47 -9.79 -37.27
C LYS A 723 -9.53 -9.83 -36.18
N ASN A 724 -9.12 -9.68 -34.91
CA ASN A 724 -10.05 -9.63 -33.78
C ASN A 724 -10.92 -8.35 -33.74
N THR A 725 -10.48 -7.26 -34.36
CA THR A 725 -11.20 -5.98 -34.36
C THR A 725 -12.21 -5.90 -35.51
N ILE A 726 -11.88 -6.47 -36.67
CA ILE A 726 -12.70 -6.44 -37.88
C ILE A 726 -13.80 -7.52 -37.86
N GLY A 727 -13.57 -8.64 -37.17
CA GLY A 727 -14.53 -9.76 -37.10
C GLY A 727 -14.74 -10.45 -38.46
N ASP A 728 -15.82 -11.22 -38.59
CA ASP A 728 -16.20 -11.91 -39.85
C ASP A 728 -16.94 -10.99 -40.84
N ASN A 729 -16.55 -9.72 -40.91
CA ASN A 729 -17.22 -8.74 -41.77
C ASN A 729 -16.67 -8.85 -43.20
N ALA A 730 -17.42 -9.52 -44.08
CA ALA A 730 -16.99 -9.85 -45.46
C ALA A 730 -16.61 -8.61 -46.30
N GLU A 731 -17.16 -7.43 -46.00
CA GLU A 731 -16.84 -6.17 -46.70
C GLU A 731 -15.47 -5.58 -46.33
N GLN A 732 -14.80 -6.08 -45.29
CA GLN A 732 -13.51 -5.57 -44.80
C GLN A 732 -12.36 -6.58 -44.95
N GLN A 733 -12.61 -7.69 -45.67
CA GLN A 733 -11.64 -8.75 -45.89
C GLN A 733 -10.48 -8.29 -46.80
N ASP A 734 -10.75 -7.49 -47.82
CA ASP A 734 -9.74 -6.87 -48.69
C ASP A 734 -8.79 -5.94 -47.89
N LEU A 735 -9.29 -5.27 -46.86
CA LEU A 735 -8.49 -4.41 -45.99
C LEU A 735 -7.54 -5.25 -45.11
N LEU A 736 -8.00 -6.40 -44.61
CA LEU A 736 -7.17 -7.33 -43.85
C LEU A 736 -6.05 -7.92 -44.71
N GLU A 737 -6.34 -8.27 -45.97
CA GLU A 737 -5.33 -8.76 -46.92
C GLU A 737 -4.29 -7.69 -47.25
N SER A 738 -4.72 -6.44 -47.43
CA SER A 738 -3.81 -5.29 -47.63
C SER A 738 -2.92 -5.03 -46.40
N ILE A 739 -3.48 -5.13 -45.18
CA ILE A 739 -2.72 -4.98 -43.93
C ILE A 739 -1.72 -6.12 -43.75
N ASP A 740 -2.14 -7.37 -43.96
CA ASP A 740 -1.27 -8.54 -43.85
C ASP A 740 -0.12 -8.47 -44.87
N SER A 741 -0.38 -8.04 -46.12
CA SER A 741 0.65 -7.80 -47.13
C SER A 741 1.65 -6.71 -46.69
N THR A 742 1.18 -5.58 -46.18
CA THR A 742 2.05 -4.48 -45.70
C THR A 742 2.91 -4.92 -44.51
N LEU A 743 2.33 -5.73 -43.63
CA LEU A 743 2.98 -6.28 -42.45
C LEU A 743 4.03 -7.35 -42.81
N GLU A 744 3.76 -8.16 -43.83
CA GLU A 744 4.72 -9.11 -44.40
C GLU A 744 5.92 -8.39 -45.02
N GLU A 745 5.68 -7.31 -45.79
CA GLU A 745 6.74 -6.46 -46.34
C GLU A 745 7.64 -5.89 -45.23
N LEU A 746 7.06 -5.41 -44.12
CA LEU A 746 7.80 -4.93 -42.96
C LEU A 746 8.60 -6.03 -42.24
N SER A 747 8.18 -7.29 -42.37
CA SER A 747 8.86 -8.45 -41.77
C SER A 747 9.99 -9.02 -42.65
N ILE A 748 9.93 -8.77 -43.97
CA ILE A 748 10.82 -9.31 -45.00
C ILE A 748 11.76 -8.24 -45.58
N ALA A 749 11.49 -6.95 -45.38
CA ALA A 749 12.37 -5.87 -45.84
C ALA A 749 13.80 -6.06 -45.31
N ASN A 750 14.67 -6.44 -46.25
CA ASN A 750 16.02 -7.00 -46.13
C ASN A 750 17.00 -6.24 -45.23
#